data_AF-A0A7C4PUM6-F1
#
_entry.id   AF-A0A7C4PUM6-F1
#
_cell.length_a   1.000
_cell.length_b   1.000
_cell.length_c   1.000
_cell.angle_alpha   90.00
_cell.angle_beta   90.00
_cell.angle_gamma   90.00
#
_symmetry.space_group_name_H-M   'P 1'
#
loop_
_entity.id
_entity.type
_entity.pdbx_description
1 polymer ?
#
loop_
_entity_poly.entity_id
_entity_poly.type
_entity_poly.pdbx_seq_one_letter_code
_entity_poly.pdbx_strand_id
1 'polypeptide(L)'
;MKILIVDDAVFIRKVLRGILQELGMEVIGEASNGNEALRMVKEYMPDVVTLDITLPDTTGLELLKKIKELSNATDVIMVTAISNHDIVKEAMKVGAVNYITKPFSKEKIEEVLKNIKEKKFLALDKETKVAQEDFVTDSNEIADKEKENLVEVDISLEDTKEIIYDRNCEFDNKLIGKEVGVSENVTEEIQQIEKPGLQFSEYEEDKENKNTNVYDVNEGSAIEATEKEESGYGVVVKLEVEHKSGEEIVLIHTNGDVTYNVGRMKLGNGIIVTVEDCYLSSNINHEYLFKSNLIEKIETKEINGVSYIIIFTKAKKFDVHESEGVISIVVKKNKGVVSYSKNNKFLMIDNISSSNIVIEPVSEKEYLVKIVSNEVSLNEGETIVNDIILEKYIVEKVDEGYIVKVTLNKEARHEVIEGKTSFGIKFIEVNILKEIVIHHTNEETQIELITNSLNPPVVLDHDVEKGVIYAYLNNFIVSKSLLEKTFEFEEEYLENLKVVEDRDKGTSYLVIRSPAKRVAVLKDKGKTYISIKPNKAFLLYNLFQNCVVFQNVLPEEIEIQYNNLENSLEFKINNRYINLLKDPILNSEQFETFSGIEIRRVKSGYEGIIYLKGKSKIDISISKDKTSTNLFIIPLKKLNRIKGFEYEEIGAKGFLTLKCEGEIEYLAERDSKSGVISIIISTASLYNIEKPLIEFGEGYIEKLEFHEKDEDVIVNIYSKVEDYITKFVDNNIVVELEANVASITPIVKENIVKFEICGMEREEVDINRDEENNILILFIKRRDIYIEKGIKYLESDVIKRYQIAKENGYKIIIDVIDKVRYYISEEDDKLNFVIEKYPILNKVTVKEYNEELVEIELVFNRKGVKPLNVIRNDGEVDIVLGETLVECNDVEWDVKLQKIIKDVELLWESENLVLRVAHVYSSIDIIEESNILKIVFEAKLTQIFIQDNFVKIQNIDNSKVFVNTFAENGVIIVEIALEAANMSQRSIIQNSDKVLHATVVQNLEMTEWKVYIIYPFAISVTIENLEDGILLEVGSKKNVFTENELEI
;
A
#
# COMPACT_ATOMS: atom_id res chain seq x y z
N MET A 1 -5.92 -9.23 5.21
CA MET A 1 -5.08 -8.49 4.25
C MET A 1 -3.68 -8.45 4.82
N LYS A 2 -2.73 -9.06 4.13
CA LYS A 2 -1.33 -9.20 4.51
C LYS A 2 -0.56 -7.99 4.01
N ILE A 3 0.07 -7.26 4.93
CA ILE A 3 0.77 -6.01 4.65
C ILE A 3 2.26 -6.18 4.93
N LEU A 4 3.08 -5.81 3.95
CA LEU A 4 4.52 -5.63 4.12
C LEU A 4 4.81 -4.13 4.30
N ILE A 5 5.52 -3.77 5.37
CA ILE A 5 5.93 -2.38 5.62
C ILE A 5 7.36 -2.20 5.13
N VAL A 6 7.59 -1.22 4.26
CA VAL A 6 8.91 -0.91 3.70
C VAL A 6 9.22 0.55 3.96
N ASP A 7 10.15 0.80 4.88
CA ASP A 7 10.57 2.12 5.32
C ASP A 7 11.94 1.99 5.99
N ASP A 8 12.87 2.92 5.79
CA ASP A 8 14.20 2.84 6.39
C ASP A 8 14.16 3.25 7.89
N ALA A 9 13.26 4.13 8.27
CA ALA A 9 13.10 4.62 9.63
C ALA A 9 12.37 3.63 10.55
N VAL A 10 13.10 3.09 11.53
CA VAL A 10 12.57 2.17 12.56
C VAL A 10 11.35 2.74 13.29
N PHE A 11 11.36 4.05 13.57
CA PHE A 11 10.25 4.73 14.24
C PHE A 11 8.97 4.68 13.39
N ILE A 12 9.06 4.98 12.09
CA ILE A 12 7.92 4.97 11.18
C ILE A 12 7.35 3.56 11.04
N ARG A 13 8.21 2.54 10.92
CA ARG A 13 7.74 1.14 10.89
C ARG A 13 6.98 0.73 12.16
N LYS A 14 7.44 1.17 13.35
CA LYS A 14 6.73 0.92 14.62
C LYS A 14 5.37 1.61 14.68
N VAL A 15 5.28 2.86 14.23
CA VAL A 15 4.02 3.62 14.20
C VAL A 15 3.05 3.00 13.19
N LEU A 16 3.48 2.72 11.96
CA LEU A 16 2.66 2.05 10.95
C LEU A 16 2.22 0.67 11.42
N ARG A 17 3.13 -0.13 12.01
CA ARG A 17 2.76 -1.43 12.57
C ARG A 17 1.67 -1.29 13.63
N GLY A 18 1.81 -0.36 14.57
CA GLY A 18 0.80 -0.11 15.61
C GLY A 18 -0.56 0.24 15.01
N ILE A 19 -0.59 1.20 14.09
CA ILE A 19 -1.84 1.62 13.42
C ILE A 19 -2.46 0.47 12.62
N LEU A 20 -1.66 -0.23 11.81
CA LEU A 20 -2.15 -1.32 10.96
C LEU A 20 -2.66 -2.52 11.80
N GLN A 21 -2.01 -2.82 12.92
CA GLN A 21 -2.47 -3.85 13.85
C GLN A 21 -3.78 -3.44 14.55
N GLU A 22 -3.92 -2.16 14.95
CA GLU A 22 -5.18 -1.64 15.50
C GLU A 22 -6.33 -1.67 14.48
N LEU A 23 -6.02 -1.56 13.19
CA LEU A 23 -6.99 -1.67 12.09
C LEU A 23 -7.27 -3.12 11.68
N GLY A 24 -6.70 -4.12 12.38
CA GLY A 24 -6.90 -5.55 12.10
C GLY A 24 -6.18 -6.05 10.85
N MET A 25 -5.12 -5.36 10.40
CA MET A 25 -4.27 -5.82 9.30
C MET A 25 -3.12 -6.69 9.79
N GLU A 26 -2.77 -7.71 9.01
CA GLU A 26 -1.68 -8.61 9.35
C GLU A 26 -0.36 -8.04 8.78
N VAL A 27 0.51 -7.52 9.65
CA VAL A 27 1.86 -7.08 9.25
C VAL A 27 2.77 -8.31 9.15
N ILE A 28 2.95 -8.81 7.93
CA ILE A 28 3.69 -10.05 7.64
C ILE A 28 5.21 -9.86 7.55
N GLY A 29 5.67 -8.61 7.50
CA GLY A 29 7.09 -8.29 7.46
C GLY A 29 7.35 -6.80 7.57
N GLU A 30 8.58 -6.46 7.92
CA GLU A 30 9.14 -5.12 7.85
C GLU A 30 10.47 -5.19 7.09
N ALA A 31 10.62 -4.36 6.06
CA ALA A 31 11.86 -4.22 5.33
C ALA A 31 12.42 -2.81 5.54
N SER A 32 13.73 -2.75 5.75
CA SER A 32 14.48 -1.49 5.95
C SER A 32 15.12 -0.95 4.68
N ASN A 33 15.08 -1.74 3.60
CA ASN A 33 15.69 -1.45 2.30
C ASN A 33 14.96 -2.24 1.20
N GLY A 34 15.18 -1.87 -0.05
CA GLY A 34 14.50 -2.42 -1.20
C GLY A 34 14.88 -3.86 -1.54
N ASN A 35 16.14 -4.27 -1.34
CA ASN A 35 16.53 -5.66 -1.55
C ASN A 35 15.82 -6.62 -0.57
N GLU A 36 15.73 -6.22 0.70
CA GLU A 36 14.96 -6.94 1.72
C GLU A 36 13.48 -6.98 1.34
N ALA A 37 12.91 -5.86 0.88
CA ALA A 37 11.53 -5.77 0.42
C ALA A 37 11.25 -6.71 -0.76
N LEU A 38 12.10 -6.75 -1.80
CA LEU A 38 11.90 -7.64 -2.96
C LEU A 38 11.96 -9.12 -2.57
N ARG A 39 12.89 -9.49 -1.69
CA ARG A 39 12.95 -10.85 -1.15
C ARG A 39 11.66 -11.21 -0.42
N MET A 40 11.20 -10.30 0.45
CA MET A 40 9.97 -10.49 1.25
C MET A 40 8.70 -10.49 0.41
N VAL A 41 8.63 -9.69 -0.67
CA VAL A 41 7.51 -9.72 -1.62
C VAL A 41 7.42 -11.08 -2.32
N LYS A 42 8.57 -11.65 -2.71
CA LYS A 42 8.62 -12.96 -3.35
C LYS A 42 8.33 -14.12 -2.38
N GLU A 43 8.75 -13.98 -1.12
CA GLU A 43 8.61 -15.02 -0.09
C GLU A 43 7.21 -15.02 0.55
N TYR A 44 6.67 -13.83 0.86
CA TYR A 44 5.44 -13.69 1.63
C TYR A 44 4.20 -13.31 0.79
N MET A 45 4.40 -12.93 -0.48
CA MET A 45 3.35 -12.54 -1.43
C MET A 45 2.29 -11.62 -0.79
N PRO A 46 2.68 -10.40 -0.34
CA PRO A 46 1.78 -9.50 0.37
C PRO A 46 0.61 -9.04 -0.52
N ASP A 47 -0.56 -8.85 0.11
CA ASP A 47 -1.72 -8.23 -0.54
C ASP A 47 -1.47 -6.74 -0.79
N VAL A 48 -0.80 -6.08 0.17
CA VAL A 48 -0.46 -4.66 0.12
C VAL A 48 0.98 -4.45 0.60
N VAL A 49 1.73 -3.61 -0.09
CA VAL A 49 3.01 -3.08 0.38
C VAL A 49 2.84 -1.60 0.70
N THR A 50 3.15 -1.19 1.93
CA THR A 50 3.33 0.24 2.23
C THR A 50 4.78 0.58 1.97
N LEU A 51 5.03 1.48 1.02
CA LEU A 51 6.36 1.70 0.47
C LEU A 51 6.80 3.15 0.60
N ASP A 52 7.90 3.37 1.32
CA ASP A 52 8.58 4.66 1.33
C ASP A 52 9.24 4.98 -0.01
N ILE A 53 9.29 6.28 -0.34
CA ILE A 53 9.88 6.76 -1.60
C ILE A 53 11.41 6.75 -1.55
N THR A 54 12.00 6.94 -0.37
CA THR A 54 13.44 7.12 -0.20
C THR A 54 13.98 5.97 0.65
N LEU A 55 14.41 4.90 -0.01
CA LEU A 55 15.10 3.79 0.65
C LEU A 55 16.62 3.92 0.42
N PRO A 56 17.45 3.36 1.32
CA PRO A 56 18.90 3.50 1.27
C PRO A 56 19.58 2.87 0.04
N ASP A 57 18.93 1.94 -0.66
CA ASP A 57 19.50 1.16 -1.76
C ASP A 57 18.76 1.28 -3.10
N THR A 58 17.57 1.87 -3.12
CA THR A 58 16.74 2.06 -4.34
C THR A 58 15.70 3.14 -4.08
N THR A 59 15.20 3.78 -5.13
CA THR A 59 14.01 4.62 -4.96
C THR A 59 12.75 3.76 -4.82
N GLY A 60 11.76 4.24 -4.07
CA GLY A 60 10.46 3.58 -3.95
C GLY A 60 9.72 3.47 -5.28
N LEU A 61 9.96 4.39 -6.24
CA LEU A 61 9.41 4.30 -7.59
C LEU A 61 10.02 3.15 -8.41
N GLU A 62 11.34 2.97 -8.34
CA GLU A 62 12.01 1.83 -9.00
C GLU A 62 11.63 0.51 -8.34
N LEU A 63 11.52 0.51 -7.01
CA LEU A 63 11.07 -0.66 -6.27
C LEU A 63 9.62 -1.01 -6.59
N LEU A 64 8.73 -0.03 -6.72
CA LEU A 64 7.37 -0.21 -7.19
C LEU A 64 7.32 -0.92 -8.56
N LYS A 65 8.13 -0.48 -9.53
CA LYS A 65 8.23 -1.13 -10.86
C LYS A 65 8.61 -2.60 -10.71
N LYS A 66 9.67 -2.89 -9.94
CA LYS A 66 10.14 -4.25 -9.70
C LYS A 66 9.12 -5.12 -8.95
N ILE A 67 8.38 -4.56 -7.99
CA ILE A 67 7.30 -5.26 -7.27
C ILE A 67 6.17 -5.60 -8.23
N LYS A 68 5.78 -4.68 -9.13
CA LYS A 68 4.73 -4.92 -10.13
C LYS A 68 5.14 -5.93 -11.20
N GLU A 69 6.41 -5.95 -11.59
CA GLU A 69 6.97 -6.99 -12.47
C GLU A 69 6.98 -8.37 -11.81
N LEU A 70 7.25 -8.44 -10.50
CA LEU A 70 7.25 -9.69 -9.74
C LEU A 70 5.85 -10.19 -9.39
N SER A 71 4.92 -9.29 -9.07
CA SER A 71 3.55 -9.59 -8.68
C SER A 71 2.64 -8.42 -9.03
N ASN A 72 1.92 -8.54 -10.15
CA ASN A 72 0.94 -7.53 -10.54
C ASN A 72 -0.26 -7.47 -9.56
N ALA A 73 -0.52 -8.55 -8.82
CA ALA A 73 -1.61 -8.67 -7.84
C ALA A 73 -1.33 -8.01 -6.48
N THR A 74 -0.06 -7.66 -6.21
CA THR A 74 0.33 -6.97 -4.98
C THR A 74 0.05 -5.48 -5.14
N ASP A 75 -0.83 -4.95 -4.31
CA ASP A 75 -1.14 -3.52 -4.29
C ASP A 75 -0.02 -2.75 -3.57
N VAL A 76 0.32 -1.56 -4.05
CA VAL A 76 1.36 -0.74 -3.41
C VAL A 76 0.79 0.62 -3.04
N ILE A 77 0.91 0.97 -1.76
CA ILE A 77 0.57 2.27 -1.22
C ILE A 77 1.87 3.01 -0.97
N MET A 78 2.08 4.14 -1.64
CA MET A 78 3.25 4.97 -1.36
C MET A 78 3.06 5.69 -0.02
N VAL A 79 4.03 5.62 0.88
CA VAL A 79 4.02 6.37 2.14
C VAL A 79 5.18 7.34 2.11
N THR A 80 4.94 8.64 1.97
CA THR A 80 6.00 9.58 1.62
C THR A 80 6.00 10.82 2.50
N ALA A 81 7.18 11.34 2.87
CA ALA A 81 7.33 12.67 3.45
C ALA A 81 7.25 13.79 2.38
N ILE A 82 7.40 13.44 1.10
CA ILE A 82 7.47 14.37 -0.02
C ILE A 82 6.07 14.57 -0.61
N SER A 83 5.50 15.77 -0.43
CA SER A 83 4.19 16.18 -0.97
C SER A 83 4.25 16.67 -2.43
N ASN A 84 5.20 16.18 -3.23
CA ASN A 84 5.34 16.61 -4.63
C ASN A 84 4.30 15.89 -5.51
N HIS A 85 3.37 16.65 -6.08
CA HIS A 85 2.29 16.14 -6.92
C HIS A 85 2.77 15.34 -8.12
N ASP A 86 3.97 15.60 -8.65
CA ASP A 86 4.46 14.93 -9.85
C ASP A 86 4.98 13.52 -9.55
N ILE A 87 5.63 13.32 -8.40
CA ILE A 87 6.08 12.00 -7.93
C ILE A 87 4.87 11.11 -7.60
N VAL A 88 3.83 11.69 -7.00
CA VAL A 88 2.56 10.99 -6.76
C VAL A 88 1.89 10.58 -8.08
N LYS A 89 1.81 11.50 -9.05
CA LYS A 89 1.26 11.18 -10.39
C LYS A 89 2.07 10.08 -11.08
N GLU A 90 3.40 10.09 -10.95
CA GLU A 90 4.25 9.06 -11.53
C GLU A 90 4.05 7.70 -10.84
N ALA A 91 4.02 7.65 -9.51
CA ALA A 91 3.75 6.42 -8.77
C ALA A 91 2.39 5.80 -9.15
N MET A 92 1.35 6.63 -9.27
CA MET A 92 0.02 6.17 -9.70
C MET A 92 0.04 5.65 -11.15
N LYS A 93 0.79 6.27 -12.07
CA LYS A 93 0.96 5.79 -13.46
C LYS A 93 1.68 4.44 -13.53
N VAL A 94 2.65 4.21 -12.63
CA VAL A 94 3.43 2.97 -12.56
C VAL A 94 2.61 1.82 -11.95
N GLY A 95 1.53 2.13 -11.21
CA GLY A 95 0.59 1.13 -10.69
C GLY A 95 0.46 1.11 -9.16
N ALA A 96 0.93 2.16 -8.47
CA ALA A 96 0.53 2.37 -7.07
C ALA A 96 -0.98 2.55 -6.98
N VAL A 97 -1.60 1.95 -5.97
CA VAL A 97 -3.06 2.01 -5.80
C VAL A 97 -3.52 3.23 -5.03
N ASN A 98 -2.62 3.80 -4.23
CA ASN A 98 -2.85 5.03 -3.48
C ASN A 98 -1.53 5.58 -2.91
N TYR A 99 -1.61 6.74 -2.25
CA TYR A 99 -0.50 7.32 -1.49
C TYR A 99 -0.97 7.91 -0.15
N ILE A 100 -0.04 8.00 0.80
CA ILE A 100 -0.23 8.56 2.14
C ILE A 100 0.97 9.48 2.42
N THR A 101 0.70 10.72 2.85
CA THR A 101 1.74 11.68 3.23
C THR A 101 2.09 11.55 4.71
N LYS A 102 3.38 11.63 5.05
CA LYS A 102 3.89 11.73 6.43
C LYS A 102 3.87 13.20 6.86
N PRO A 103 3.49 13.54 8.11
CA PRO A 103 2.92 12.65 9.11
C PRO A 103 1.50 12.21 8.74
N PHE A 104 1.16 10.95 9.06
CA PHE A 104 -0.14 10.35 8.78
C PHE A 104 -0.91 10.06 10.06
N SER A 105 -2.23 10.13 10.00
CA SER A 105 -3.13 9.73 11.09
C SER A 105 -3.72 8.34 10.84
N LYS A 106 -4.27 7.74 11.89
CA LYS A 106 -4.95 6.43 11.81
C LYS A 106 -6.10 6.47 10.82
N GLU A 107 -6.89 7.55 10.85
CA GLU A 107 -8.06 7.75 10.00
C GLU A 107 -7.68 7.77 8.51
N LYS A 108 -6.54 8.39 8.16
CA LYS A 108 -6.09 8.45 6.76
C LYS A 108 -5.63 7.09 6.24
N ILE A 109 -4.95 6.30 7.07
CA ILE A 109 -4.56 4.93 6.73
C ILE A 109 -5.81 4.05 6.57
N GLU A 110 -6.78 4.18 7.47
CA GLU A 110 -8.05 3.44 7.42
C GLU A 110 -8.84 3.74 6.13
N GLU A 111 -8.97 5.02 5.75
CA GLU A 111 -9.62 5.45 4.52
C GLU A 111 -8.99 4.81 3.27
N VAL A 112 -7.66 4.85 3.18
CA VAL A 112 -6.93 4.29 2.02
C VAL A 112 -7.10 2.78 1.92
N LEU A 113 -7.02 2.06 3.04
CA LEU A 113 -7.17 0.60 3.05
C LEU A 113 -8.61 0.17 2.76
N LYS A 114 -9.61 0.94 3.21
CA LYS A 114 -11.02 0.71 2.88
C LYS A 114 -11.27 0.84 1.38
N ASN A 115 -10.73 1.89 0.75
CA ASN A 115 -10.83 2.11 -0.70
C ASN A 115 -10.22 0.97 -1.52
N ILE A 116 -9.12 0.36 -1.04
CA ILE A 116 -8.49 -0.80 -1.70
C ILE A 116 -9.36 -2.06 -1.57
N LYS A 117 -9.92 -2.30 -0.38
CA LYS A 117 -10.86 -3.41 -0.17
C LYS A 117 -12.09 -3.29 -1.05
N GLU A 118 -12.71 -2.11 -1.12
CA GLU A 118 -13.90 -1.87 -1.93
C GLU A 118 -13.64 -2.07 -3.43
N LYS A 119 -12.50 -1.59 -3.95
CA LYS A 119 -12.09 -1.82 -5.35
C LYS A 119 -11.87 -3.29 -5.66
N LYS A 120 -11.29 -4.07 -4.73
CA LYS A 120 -11.15 -5.53 -4.87
C LYS A 120 -12.52 -6.23 -4.86
N PHE A 121 -13.45 -5.82 -4.00
CA PHE A 121 -14.83 -6.35 -4.01
C PHE A 121 -15.59 -6.03 -5.31
N LEU A 122 -15.48 -4.81 -5.83
CA LEU A 122 -16.12 -4.38 -7.09
C LEU A 122 -15.54 -5.07 -8.34
N ALA A 123 -14.25 -5.47 -8.31
CA ALA A 123 -13.63 -6.26 -9.37
C ALA A 123 -14.11 -7.72 -9.35
N LEU A 124 -14.28 -8.32 -8.16
CA LEU A 124 -14.84 -9.67 -8.02
C LEU A 124 -16.32 -9.74 -8.45
N ASP A 125 -17.14 -8.74 -8.16
CA ASP A 125 -18.56 -8.71 -8.57
C ASP A 125 -18.76 -8.63 -10.11
N LYS A 126 -17.80 -8.03 -10.84
CA LYS A 126 -17.83 -7.98 -12.31
C LYS A 126 -17.46 -9.31 -12.96
N GLU A 127 -16.49 -10.04 -12.40
CA GLU A 127 -16.14 -11.39 -12.89
C GLU A 127 -17.22 -12.43 -12.54
N THR A 128 -17.93 -12.23 -11.42
CA THR A 128 -18.99 -13.16 -10.98
C THR A 128 -20.29 -12.97 -11.77
N LYS A 129 -20.58 -11.76 -12.27
CA LYS A 129 -21.73 -11.51 -13.15
C LYS A 129 -21.55 -12.03 -14.60
N VAL A 130 -20.32 -12.05 -15.12
CA VAL A 130 -20.04 -12.62 -16.45
C VAL A 130 -20.13 -14.15 -16.43
N ALA A 131 -19.89 -14.80 -15.29
CA ALA A 131 -20.01 -16.26 -15.15
C ALA A 131 -21.44 -16.76 -14.86
N GLN A 132 -22.40 -15.88 -14.56
CA GLN A 132 -23.77 -16.25 -14.16
C GLN A 132 -24.82 -16.16 -15.28
N GLU A 133 -24.51 -15.57 -16.44
CA GLU A 133 -25.43 -15.54 -17.59
C GLU A 133 -25.36 -16.78 -18.50
N ASP A 134 -24.33 -17.64 -18.36
CA ASP A 134 -24.13 -18.82 -19.21
C ASP A 134 -24.70 -20.14 -18.66
N PHE A 135 -25.40 -20.13 -17.51
CA PHE A 135 -25.77 -21.37 -16.81
C PHE A 135 -27.19 -21.39 -16.22
N VAL A 136 -28.21 -20.91 -16.94
CA VAL A 136 -29.61 -21.31 -16.64
C VAL A 136 -30.45 -21.44 -17.92
N THR A 137 -30.40 -22.62 -18.55
CA THR A 137 -31.55 -23.20 -19.26
C THR A 137 -31.43 -24.73 -19.22
N ASP A 138 -32.28 -25.36 -18.41
CA ASP A 138 -33.10 -26.53 -18.75
C ASP A 138 -33.45 -27.32 -17.48
N SER A 139 -34.65 -27.10 -16.94
CA SER A 139 -35.78 -28.03 -17.18
C SER A 139 -37.00 -27.75 -16.28
N ASN A 140 -38.14 -27.66 -16.98
CA ASN A 140 -39.54 -27.92 -16.59
C ASN A 140 -40.27 -26.85 -15.76
N GLU A 141 -41.18 -26.03 -16.31
CA GLU A 141 -42.42 -26.25 -17.09
C GLU A 141 -43.71 -26.16 -16.24
N ILE A 142 -44.69 -25.46 -16.83
CA ILE A 142 -46.13 -25.33 -16.53
C ILE A 142 -46.52 -24.25 -15.52
N ALA A 143 -46.94 -23.07 -16.03
CA ALA A 143 -48.37 -22.73 -16.11
C ALA A 143 -48.58 -21.37 -16.81
N ASP A 144 -49.09 -21.49 -18.03
CA ASP A 144 -49.86 -20.56 -18.87
C ASP A 144 -50.49 -19.29 -18.25
N LYS A 145 -50.32 -18.21 -19.05
CA LYS A 145 -51.36 -17.35 -19.66
C LYS A 145 -51.72 -15.98 -19.05
N GLU A 146 -51.68 -15.04 -19.99
CA GLU A 146 -52.53 -13.83 -20.15
C GLU A 146 -52.22 -12.65 -19.21
N LYS A 147 -52.18 -11.38 -19.66
CA LYS A 147 -52.30 -10.73 -20.97
C LYS A 147 -51.96 -9.25 -20.77
N GLU A 148 -51.42 -8.64 -21.83
CA GLU A 148 -51.75 -7.31 -22.39
C GLU A 148 -52.25 -6.19 -21.45
N ASN A 149 -51.47 -5.11 -21.35
CA ASN A 149 -51.67 -3.84 -22.09
C ASN A 149 -50.75 -2.77 -21.48
N LEU A 150 -49.81 -2.18 -22.23
CA LEU A 150 -49.96 -1.14 -23.27
C LEU A 150 -50.49 0.20 -22.72
N VAL A 151 -49.60 1.20 -22.79
CA VAL A 151 -49.71 2.53 -23.41
C VAL A 151 -48.61 3.37 -22.75
N GLU A 152 -47.44 3.55 -23.39
CA GLU A 152 -47.12 4.55 -24.44
C GLU A 152 -47.40 5.99 -23.97
N VAL A 153 -46.63 7.03 -24.26
CA VAL A 153 -45.38 7.32 -24.99
C VAL A 153 -45.17 8.82 -24.72
N ASP A 154 -43.90 9.25 -24.62
CA ASP A 154 -43.35 10.53 -25.10
C ASP A 154 -41.97 10.67 -24.43
N ILE A 155 -40.84 10.32 -25.03
CA ILE A 155 -40.23 10.72 -26.31
C ILE A 155 -39.88 12.22 -26.38
N SER A 156 -38.61 12.49 -26.07
CA SER A 156 -37.69 13.36 -26.83
C SER A 156 -36.27 12.97 -26.37
N LEU A 157 -35.48 12.10 -27.03
CA LEU A 157 -35.10 12.02 -28.46
C LEU A 157 -34.67 13.41 -28.93
N GLU A 158 -33.46 13.68 -29.41
CA GLU A 158 -32.65 13.02 -30.44
C GLU A 158 -31.49 14.02 -30.71
N ASP A 159 -30.38 13.76 -31.38
CA ASP A 159 -29.88 12.66 -32.18
C ASP A 159 -28.37 12.93 -32.30
N THR A 160 -27.49 12.02 -31.93
CA THR A 160 -26.97 10.90 -32.72
C THR A 160 -26.20 11.26 -34.00
N LYS A 161 -25.05 10.56 -34.10
CA LYS A 161 -24.32 10.11 -35.30
C LYS A 161 -23.40 11.09 -36.03
N GLU A 162 -22.11 10.89 -35.79
CA GLU A 162 -21.13 10.59 -36.85
C GLU A 162 -20.32 9.37 -36.37
N ILE A 163 -20.42 8.18 -36.99
CA ILE A 163 -19.98 7.79 -38.34
C ILE A 163 -18.45 7.80 -38.44
N ILE A 164 -17.88 6.59 -38.32
CA ILE A 164 -16.59 6.22 -38.89
C ILE A 164 -16.88 5.69 -40.30
N TYR A 165 -16.55 6.48 -41.31
CA TYR A 165 -16.24 6.08 -42.69
C TYR A 165 -14.69 6.13 -42.79
N ASP A 166 -13.91 5.11 -43.14
CA ASP A 166 -13.84 4.22 -44.32
C ASP A 166 -12.68 4.63 -45.29
N ARG A 167 -12.11 3.62 -45.96
CA ARG A 167 -10.98 3.50 -46.93
C ARG A 167 -9.64 3.06 -46.35
N ASN A 168 -8.98 1.98 -46.80
CA ASN A 168 -9.07 1.10 -48.00
C ASN A 168 -8.23 -0.17 -47.72
N CYS A 169 -8.31 -1.33 -48.38
CA CYS A 169 -9.29 -2.05 -49.22
C CYS A 169 -8.56 -3.32 -49.72
N GLU A 170 -9.27 -4.46 -49.80
CA GLU A 170 -9.54 -5.24 -51.03
C GLU A 170 -10.24 -6.55 -50.63
N PHE A 171 -11.58 -6.67 -50.77
CA PHE A 171 -12.40 -6.97 -51.99
C PHE A 171 -12.25 -8.45 -52.45
N ASP A 172 -13.30 -9.26 -52.70
CA ASP A 172 -14.72 -9.01 -52.94
C ASP A 172 -15.55 -10.32 -52.88
N ASN A 173 -16.88 -10.16 -52.77
CA ASN A 173 -18.00 -10.99 -53.26
C ASN A 173 -18.80 -11.97 -52.35
N LYS A 174 -20.04 -11.51 -52.01
CA LYS A 174 -21.40 -12.08 -52.31
C LYS A 174 -22.40 -12.30 -51.14
N LEU A 175 -23.49 -11.49 -51.19
CA LEU A 175 -24.95 -11.70 -50.96
C LEU A 175 -25.50 -12.28 -49.61
N ILE A 176 -26.37 -11.58 -48.85
CA ILE A 176 -27.85 -11.31 -48.95
C ILE A 176 -28.76 -12.46 -48.44
N GLY A 177 -29.58 -12.16 -47.40
CA GLY A 177 -31.05 -12.11 -47.48
C GLY A 177 -31.93 -13.35 -47.17
N LYS A 178 -32.89 -13.12 -46.24
CA LYS A 178 -34.17 -13.81 -46.03
C LYS A 178 -35.00 -13.98 -47.33
N GLU A 179 -35.87 -15.00 -47.39
CA GLU A 179 -37.36 -14.88 -47.45
C GLU A 179 -38.11 -16.14 -47.97
N VAL A 180 -39.23 -16.46 -47.29
CA VAL A 180 -40.59 -16.81 -47.80
C VAL A 180 -40.89 -18.17 -48.48
N GLY A 181 -41.78 -18.95 -47.83
CA GLY A 181 -43.15 -19.24 -48.32
C GLY A 181 -43.43 -20.39 -49.32
N VAL A 182 -44.33 -21.30 -48.89
CA VAL A 182 -45.49 -21.88 -49.61
C VAL A 182 -45.28 -22.94 -50.72
N SER A 183 -45.79 -24.15 -50.42
CA SER A 183 -46.66 -25.09 -51.20
C SER A 183 -46.34 -25.58 -52.63
N GLU A 184 -46.56 -26.89 -52.80
CA GLU A 184 -47.11 -27.65 -53.94
C GLU A 184 -46.24 -28.09 -55.15
N ASN A 185 -46.09 -29.43 -55.23
CA ASN A 185 -46.36 -30.33 -56.36
C ASN A 185 -45.49 -30.38 -57.65
N VAL A 186 -44.85 -31.56 -57.81
CA VAL A 186 -45.04 -32.56 -58.90
C VAL A 186 -44.12 -32.52 -60.16
N THR A 187 -43.31 -33.60 -60.25
CA THR A 187 -42.78 -34.37 -61.42
C THR A 187 -41.84 -33.68 -62.42
N GLU A 188 -40.79 -34.27 -63.02
CA GLU A 188 -40.36 -35.64 -63.38
C GLU A 188 -38.86 -35.48 -63.83
N GLU A 189 -37.84 -36.25 -63.41
CA GLU A 189 -37.18 -37.42 -64.05
C GLU A 189 -35.86 -37.64 -63.24
N ILE A 190 -35.70 -38.65 -62.37
CA ILE A 190 -35.27 -40.06 -62.53
C ILE A 190 -33.85 -40.29 -63.08
N GLN A 191 -32.92 -40.62 -62.16
CA GLN A 191 -32.00 -41.78 -62.16
C GLN A 191 -31.29 -41.83 -60.78
N GLN A 192 -31.88 -42.47 -59.76
CA GLN A 192 -31.79 -43.89 -59.34
C GLN A 192 -30.45 -44.27 -58.64
N ILE A 193 -30.38 -44.92 -57.45
CA ILE A 193 -31.40 -45.46 -56.50
C ILE A 193 -30.67 -46.02 -55.22
N GLU A 194 -31.29 -45.82 -54.04
CA GLU A 194 -31.50 -46.77 -52.89
C GLU A 194 -30.34 -47.38 -52.05
N LYS A 195 -30.49 -47.84 -50.79
CA LYS A 195 -31.53 -47.85 -49.71
C LYS A 195 -30.88 -48.35 -48.37
N PRO A 196 -31.60 -48.33 -47.24
CA PRO A 196 -31.11 -48.57 -45.88
C PRO A 196 -31.29 -50.01 -45.35
N GLY A 197 -30.54 -50.28 -44.27
CA GLY A 197 -30.87 -51.10 -43.07
C GLY A 197 -31.45 -52.51 -43.20
N LEU A 198 -30.77 -53.50 -42.61
CA LEU A 198 -31.38 -54.58 -41.78
C LEU A 198 -30.34 -55.56 -41.22
N GLN A 199 -30.74 -56.25 -40.14
CA GLN A 199 -30.08 -57.33 -39.42
C GLN A 199 -30.17 -58.71 -40.13
N PHE A 200 -29.34 -59.63 -39.61
CA PHE A 200 -29.45 -61.11 -39.49
C PHE A 200 -28.93 -62.06 -40.59
N SER A 201 -28.07 -62.98 -40.09
CA SER A 201 -27.97 -64.44 -40.31
C SER A 201 -27.36 -65.06 -41.58
N GLU A 202 -26.54 -66.10 -41.32
CA GLU A 202 -26.32 -67.36 -42.08
C GLU A 202 -25.43 -67.43 -43.37
N TYR A 203 -24.47 -68.37 -43.29
CA TYR A 203 -24.02 -69.39 -44.26
C TYR A 203 -23.13 -69.09 -45.51
N GLU A 204 -22.05 -69.89 -45.56
CA GLU A 204 -21.40 -70.61 -46.68
C GLU A 204 -21.06 -69.90 -48.00
N GLU A 205 -19.75 -69.86 -48.33
CA GLU A 205 -19.09 -70.56 -49.47
C GLU A 205 -19.62 -70.11 -50.86
N ASP A 206 -18.81 -69.72 -51.84
CA ASP A 206 -17.49 -70.17 -52.21
C ASP A 206 -17.02 -69.36 -53.43
N LYS A 207 -15.69 -69.28 -53.62
CA LYS A 207 -14.97 -69.13 -54.91
C LYS A 207 -15.20 -67.83 -55.71
N GLU A 208 -14.19 -67.12 -56.19
CA GLU A 208 -12.83 -67.52 -56.55
C GLU A 208 -12.06 -66.25 -56.95
N ASN A 209 -10.74 -66.28 -56.76
CA ASN A 209 -9.72 -65.44 -57.36
C ASN A 209 -9.60 -63.99 -56.82
N LYS A 210 -8.53 -63.59 -56.11
CA LYS A 210 -7.18 -64.14 -55.94
C LYS A 210 -6.55 -63.58 -54.67
N ASN A 211 -6.23 -64.51 -53.76
CA ASN A 211 -5.03 -64.65 -52.93
C ASN A 211 -4.72 -63.59 -51.83
N THR A 212 -5.00 -63.84 -50.53
CA THR A 212 -4.37 -64.79 -49.53
C THR A 212 -3.11 -64.20 -48.88
N ASN A 213 -2.75 -64.32 -47.60
CA ASN A 213 -3.16 -65.13 -46.43
C ASN A 213 -2.51 -64.50 -45.16
N VAL A 214 -3.15 -64.49 -43.98
CA VAL A 214 -2.99 -65.44 -42.83
C VAL A 214 -1.54 -65.65 -42.37
N TYR A 215 -1.25 -65.41 -41.09
CA TYR A 215 -0.47 -66.33 -40.24
C TYR A 215 -0.91 -66.26 -38.76
N ASP A 216 -1.57 -67.33 -38.35
CA ASP A 216 -1.45 -67.95 -37.03
C ASP A 216 -0.47 -69.11 -37.21
N VAL A 217 0.61 -69.18 -36.41
CA VAL A 217 1.48 -70.36 -36.29
C VAL A 217 2.03 -70.42 -34.86
N ASN A 218 1.35 -71.22 -34.03
CA ASN A 218 1.99 -71.96 -32.94
C ASN A 218 3.12 -72.84 -33.49
N GLU A 219 4.13 -73.06 -32.65
CA GLU A 219 5.00 -74.25 -32.60
C GLU A 219 5.63 -74.74 -33.92
N GLY A 220 6.95 -74.53 -34.02
CA GLY A 220 7.89 -75.49 -34.62
C GLY A 220 7.58 -76.01 -36.03
N SER A 221 8.14 -75.36 -37.04
CA SER A 221 8.61 -76.07 -38.23
C SER A 221 9.67 -75.26 -38.97
N ALA A 222 10.88 -75.83 -39.01
CA ALA A 222 11.96 -75.40 -39.89
C ALA A 222 11.53 -75.52 -41.36
N ILE A 223 11.93 -74.55 -42.18
CA ILE A 223 11.91 -74.68 -43.64
C ILE A 223 13.28 -74.20 -44.12
N GLU A 224 14.15 -75.15 -44.42
CA GLU A 224 15.37 -74.91 -45.19
C GLU A 224 15.01 -74.60 -46.64
N ALA A 225 15.64 -73.57 -47.22
CA ALA A 225 15.69 -73.37 -48.66
C ALA A 225 17.12 -73.06 -49.06
N THR A 226 17.71 -74.00 -49.79
CA THR A 226 18.99 -73.85 -50.50
C THR A 226 18.80 -72.97 -51.72
N GLU A 227 19.30 -71.74 -51.68
CA GLU A 227 19.69 -70.99 -52.89
C GLU A 227 21.16 -70.59 -52.76
N LYS A 228 22.00 -71.27 -53.54
CA LYS A 228 23.29 -70.75 -54.00
C LYS A 228 23.04 -70.23 -55.41
N GLU A 229 23.31 -68.95 -55.67
CA GLU A 229 24.00 -68.51 -56.88
C GLU A 229 24.41 -67.02 -56.83
N GLU A 230 25.72 -66.82 -56.98
CA GLU A 230 26.40 -65.74 -57.73
C GLU A 230 26.07 -64.25 -57.47
N SER A 231 26.58 -63.72 -56.35
CA SER A 231 27.38 -62.48 -56.31
C SER A 231 28.02 -62.37 -54.92
N GLY A 232 29.17 -61.71 -54.75
CA GLY A 232 29.91 -61.66 -53.48
C GLY A 232 29.27 -60.84 -52.35
N TYR A 233 27.94 -60.82 -52.25
CA TYR A 233 27.15 -60.00 -51.33
C TYR A 233 26.28 -60.88 -50.41
N GLY A 234 26.12 -60.48 -49.15
CA GLY A 234 25.27 -61.17 -48.17
C GLY A 234 23.78 -60.97 -48.46
N VAL A 235 22.92 -61.82 -47.88
CA VAL A 235 21.46 -61.68 -47.97
C VAL A 235 20.85 -61.85 -46.58
N VAL A 236 19.99 -60.91 -46.16
CA VAL A 236 19.11 -61.12 -45.00
C VAL A 236 18.02 -62.09 -45.44
N VAL A 237 18.01 -63.27 -44.84
CA VAL A 237 17.15 -64.39 -45.24
C VAL A 237 15.88 -64.48 -44.42
N LYS A 238 15.90 -64.01 -43.16
CA LYS A 238 14.75 -64.12 -42.25
C LYS A 238 14.78 -63.07 -41.14
N LEU A 239 13.59 -62.60 -40.74
CA LEU A 239 13.38 -61.83 -39.52
C LEU A 239 12.43 -62.61 -38.60
N GLU A 240 12.81 -62.78 -37.34
CA GLU A 240 11.96 -63.36 -36.30
C GLU A 240 11.87 -62.44 -35.09
N VAL A 241 10.76 -62.48 -34.37
CA VAL A 241 10.62 -61.78 -33.09
C VAL A 241 10.25 -62.81 -32.03
N GLU A 242 11.13 -62.99 -31.05
CA GLU A 242 10.86 -63.83 -29.88
C GLU A 242 10.39 -63.00 -28.69
N HIS A 243 9.39 -63.51 -27.96
CA HIS A 243 8.92 -62.92 -26.72
C HIS A 243 9.39 -63.77 -25.53
N LYS A 244 10.31 -63.24 -24.72
CA LYS A 244 10.85 -63.93 -23.53
C LYS A 244 10.63 -63.07 -22.28
N SER A 245 9.68 -63.47 -21.44
CA SER A 245 9.44 -62.96 -20.07
C SER A 245 9.94 -61.53 -19.77
N GLY A 246 9.31 -60.52 -20.39
CA GLY A 246 9.62 -59.10 -20.16
C GLY A 246 10.67 -58.49 -21.10
N GLU A 247 11.16 -59.27 -22.06
CA GLU A 247 12.06 -58.88 -23.14
C GLU A 247 11.48 -59.30 -24.50
N GLU A 248 11.76 -58.51 -25.52
CA GLU A 248 11.44 -58.84 -26.92
C GLU A 248 12.73 -58.85 -27.72
N ILE A 249 12.95 -59.92 -28.48
CA ILE A 249 14.20 -60.15 -29.19
C ILE A 249 13.92 -60.19 -30.68
N VAL A 250 14.48 -59.24 -31.43
CA VAL A 250 14.44 -59.28 -32.91
C VAL A 250 15.65 -60.04 -33.40
N LEU A 251 15.44 -61.17 -34.09
CA LEU A 251 16.46 -61.98 -34.71
C LEU A 251 16.51 -61.70 -36.21
N ILE A 252 17.70 -61.33 -36.70
CA ILE A 252 17.97 -61.00 -38.09
C ILE A 252 18.94 -62.06 -38.62
N HIS A 253 18.43 -62.97 -39.47
CA HIS A 253 19.21 -64.07 -40.02
C HIS A 253 19.81 -63.67 -41.38
N THR A 254 21.09 -63.97 -41.58
CA THR A 254 21.84 -63.75 -42.82
C THR A 254 22.43 -65.06 -43.35
N ASN A 255 22.67 -65.14 -44.67
CA ASN A 255 23.21 -66.34 -45.32
C ASN A 255 24.75 -66.48 -45.25
N GLY A 256 25.42 -65.62 -44.48
CA GLY A 256 26.88 -65.57 -44.30
C GLY A 256 27.31 -64.43 -43.38
N ASP A 257 28.62 -64.29 -43.19
CA ASP A 257 29.21 -63.20 -42.39
C ASP A 257 28.96 -61.85 -43.08
N VAL A 258 28.30 -60.93 -42.38
CA VAL A 258 27.96 -59.59 -42.88
C VAL A 258 28.51 -58.52 -41.92
N THR A 259 28.77 -57.32 -42.44
CA THR A 259 29.12 -56.17 -41.59
C THR A 259 27.84 -55.40 -41.25
N TYR A 260 27.64 -55.05 -39.97
CA TYR A 260 26.46 -54.30 -39.55
C TYR A 260 26.78 -53.22 -38.51
N ASN A 261 25.87 -52.25 -38.38
CA ASN A 261 25.90 -51.20 -37.38
C ASN A 261 24.52 -51.05 -36.74
N VAL A 262 24.46 -50.88 -35.41
CA VAL A 262 23.22 -50.66 -34.66
C VAL A 262 23.29 -49.34 -33.92
N GLY A 263 22.32 -48.47 -34.15
CA GLY A 263 22.25 -47.15 -33.53
C GLY A 263 20.83 -46.76 -33.14
N ARG A 264 20.71 -45.67 -32.37
CA ARG A 264 19.40 -45.02 -32.15
C ARG A 264 19.11 -43.99 -33.23
N MET A 265 17.84 -43.87 -33.57
CA MET A 265 17.35 -42.78 -34.39
C MET A 265 17.50 -41.44 -33.63
N LYS A 266 17.92 -40.39 -34.34
CA LYS A 266 18.04 -39.03 -33.75
C LYS A 266 16.68 -38.39 -33.41
N LEU A 267 15.60 -38.85 -34.04
CA LEU A 267 14.25 -38.31 -33.90
C LEU A 267 13.29 -39.45 -33.49
N GLY A 268 13.28 -39.80 -32.19
CA GLY A 268 12.32 -40.77 -31.61
C GLY A 268 12.95 -41.97 -30.88
N ASN A 269 12.11 -42.80 -30.27
CA ASN A 269 12.52 -44.06 -29.62
C ASN A 269 12.58 -45.19 -30.65
N GLY A 270 13.51 -45.12 -31.61
CA GLY A 270 13.70 -46.15 -32.62
C GLY A 270 15.14 -46.66 -32.65
N ILE A 271 15.31 -47.93 -33.01
CA ILE A 271 16.60 -48.59 -33.23
C ILE A 271 16.75 -48.79 -34.74
N ILE A 272 17.89 -48.41 -35.30
CA ILE A 272 18.22 -48.66 -36.71
C ILE A 272 19.38 -49.65 -36.77
N VAL A 273 19.18 -50.72 -37.51
CA VAL A 273 20.18 -51.73 -37.84
C VAL A 273 20.50 -51.59 -39.32
N THR A 274 21.75 -51.27 -39.64
CA THR A 274 22.25 -51.15 -41.00
C THR A 274 23.14 -52.34 -41.30
N VAL A 275 22.83 -53.12 -42.33
CA VAL A 275 23.64 -54.26 -42.79
C VAL A 275 24.24 -53.90 -44.15
N GLU A 276 25.57 -53.81 -44.20
CA GLU A 276 26.35 -53.38 -45.37
C GLU A 276 26.62 -54.54 -46.32
N ASP A 277 26.76 -54.25 -47.62
CA ASP A 277 27.02 -55.22 -48.69
C ASP A 277 26.03 -56.41 -48.68
N CYS A 278 24.76 -56.11 -48.38
CA CYS A 278 23.72 -57.09 -48.13
C CYS A 278 22.36 -56.68 -48.72
N TYR A 279 21.68 -57.65 -49.34
CA TYR A 279 20.35 -57.49 -49.94
C TYR A 279 19.25 -58.09 -49.06
N LEU A 280 18.01 -57.61 -49.20
CA LEU A 280 16.85 -58.23 -48.55
C LEU A 280 16.33 -59.38 -49.43
N SER A 281 16.16 -60.57 -48.86
CA SER A 281 15.48 -61.66 -49.57
C SER A 281 14.07 -61.23 -49.98
N SER A 282 13.60 -61.67 -51.15
CA SER A 282 12.25 -61.43 -51.67
C SER A 282 11.12 -61.89 -50.74
N ASN A 283 11.45 -62.73 -49.75
CA ASN A 283 10.52 -63.26 -48.75
C ASN A 283 10.39 -62.38 -47.49
N ILE A 284 11.13 -61.27 -47.39
CA ILE A 284 11.06 -60.35 -46.24
C ILE A 284 10.06 -59.22 -46.54
N ASN A 285 9.02 -59.09 -45.73
CA ASN A 285 8.10 -57.96 -45.81
C ASN A 285 8.80 -56.63 -45.42
N HIS A 286 8.41 -55.55 -46.10
CA HIS A 286 8.93 -54.20 -45.84
C HIS A 286 8.41 -53.57 -44.54
N GLU A 287 7.33 -54.10 -43.97
CA GLU A 287 6.70 -53.55 -42.78
C GLU A 287 6.03 -54.66 -41.94
N TYR A 288 6.30 -54.64 -40.63
CA TYR A 288 5.69 -55.53 -39.63
C TYR A 288 5.11 -54.68 -38.50
N LEU A 289 3.84 -54.90 -38.15
CA LEU A 289 3.11 -54.17 -37.10
C LEU A 289 2.72 -55.11 -35.97
N PHE A 290 2.93 -54.68 -34.73
CA PHE A 290 2.69 -55.50 -33.53
C PHE A 290 1.63 -54.84 -32.64
N LYS A 291 0.60 -55.60 -32.23
CA LYS A 291 -0.62 -55.03 -31.63
C LYS A 291 -0.57 -54.74 -30.11
N SER A 292 0.47 -55.14 -29.36
CA SER A 292 0.62 -54.74 -27.94
C SER A 292 1.97 -55.14 -27.33
N ASN A 293 3.07 -54.72 -27.95
CA ASN A 293 4.43 -55.21 -27.65
C ASN A 293 5.40 -54.06 -27.33
N LEU A 294 6.57 -54.34 -26.74
CA LEU A 294 7.61 -53.33 -26.52
C LEU A 294 8.09 -52.73 -27.86
N ILE A 295 8.06 -53.54 -28.92
CA ILE A 295 8.28 -53.17 -30.31
C ILE A 295 6.91 -52.90 -30.93
N GLU A 296 6.72 -51.70 -31.48
CA GLU A 296 5.47 -51.28 -32.11
C GLU A 296 5.44 -51.69 -33.59
N LYS A 297 6.60 -51.55 -34.26
CA LYS A 297 6.72 -51.70 -35.70
C LYS A 297 8.17 -52.01 -36.11
N ILE A 298 8.34 -52.83 -37.15
CA ILE A 298 9.64 -53.01 -37.82
C ILE A 298 9.48 -52.69 -39.31
N GLU A 299 10.34 -51.83 -39.86
CA GLU A 299 10.41 -51.50 -41.28
C GLU A 299 11.74 -51.96 -41.88
N THR A 300 11.72 -52.43 -43.12
CA THR A 300 12.94 -52.82 -43.84
C THR A 300 13.04 -52.08 -45.17
N LYS A 301 14.24 -51.59 -45.50
CA LYS A 301 14.48 -50.84 -46.73
C LYS A 301 15.86 -51.13 -47.28
N GLU A 302 15.94 -51.37 -48.59
CA GLU A 302 17.21 -51.55 -49.29
C GLU A 302 17.54 -50.30 -50.11
N ILE A 303 18.76 -49.77 -49.98
CA ILE A 303 19.23 -48.61 -50.74
C ILE A 303 20.69 -48.86 -51.15
N ASN A 304 20.96 -48.95 -52.45
CA ASN A 304 22.32 -49.09 -53.02
C ASN A 304 23.14 -50.26 -52.41
N GLY A 305 22.52 -51.42 -52.17
CA GLY A 305 23.21 -52.60 -51.61
C GLY A 305 23.40 -52.58 -50.09
N VAL A 306 22.76 -51.64 -49.38
CA VAL A 306 22.70 -51.59 -47.91
C VAL A 306 21.27 -51.82 -47.45
N SER A 307 21.09 -52.77 -46.54
CA SER A 307 19.79 -53.11 -45.95
C SER A 307 19.61 -52.41 -44.60
N TYR A 308 18.57 -51.60 -44.47
CA TYR A 308 18.19 -50.89 -43.25
C TYR A 308 16.98 -51.59 -42.62
N ILE A 309 17.10 -51.96 -41.34
CA ILE A 309 16.02 -52.52 -40.52
C ILE A 309 15.77 -51.54 -39.38
N ILE A 310 14.58 -50.92 -39.37
CA ILE A 310 14.18 -49.88 -38.44
C ILE A 310 13.15 -50.46 -37.47
N ILE A 311 13.47 -50.48 -36.19
CA ILE A 311 12.63 -51.02 -35.11
C ILE A 311 12.09 -49.84 -34.29
N PHE A 312 10.80 -49.58 -34.35
CA PHE A 312 10.11 -48.60 -33.51
C PHE A 312 9.73 -49.25 -32.18
N THR A 313 10.18 -48.66 -31.07
CA THR A 313 9.99 -49.27 -29.75
C THR A 313 9.66 -48.23 -28.68
N LYS A 314 8.86 -48.62 -27.69
CA LYS A 314 8.62 -47.79 -26.49
C LYS A 314 9.75 -47.89 -25.47
N ALA A 315 10.64 -48.87 -25.62
CA ALA A 315 11.71 -49.14 -24.67
C ALA A 315 12.87 -48.16 -24.81
N LYS A 316 13.46 -47.79 -23.67
CA LYS A 316 14.62 -46.89 -23.61
C LYS A 316 15.96 -47.62 -23.50
N LYS A 317 16.02 -48.95 -23.54
CA LYS A 317 17.27 -49.74 -23.48
C LYS A 317 17.17 -50.95 -24.41
N PHE A 318 18.28 -51.27 -25.08
CA PHE A 318 18.43 -52.46 -25.90
C PHE A 318 19.86 -52.99 -25.82
N ASP A 319 20.03 -54.29 -26.03
CA ASP A 319 21.32 -54.98 -26.15
C ASP A 319 21.41 -55.65 -27.53
N VAL A 320 22.63 -55.87 -28.02
CA VAL A 320 22.88 -56.53 -29.33
C VAL A 320 23.81 -57.72 -29.12
N HIS A 321 23.44 -58.88 -29.66
CA HIS A 321 24.31 -60.07 -29.68
C HIS A 321 24.36 -60.69 -31.06
N GLU A 322 25.49 -61.28 -31.43
CA GLU A 322 25.72 -61.91 -32.72
C GLU A 322 26.26 -63.34 -32.55
N SER A 323 25.73 -64.26 -33.35
CA SER A 323 26.19 -65.65 -33.42
C SER A 323 25.94 -66.21 -34.82
N GLU A 324 26.96 -66.81 -35.45
CA GLU A 324 26.95 -67.49 -36.78
C GLU A 324 25.73 -67.16 -37.66
N GLY A 325 25.78 -66.02 -38.36
CA GLY A 325 24.75 -65.61 -39.31
C GLY A 325 23.43 -65.10 -38.69
N VAL A 326 23.40 -64.76 -37.39
CA VAL A 326 22.22 -64.17 -36.72
C VAL A 326 22.61 -62.98 -35.84
N ILE A 327 21.96 -61.83 -36.07
CA ILE A 327 22.05 -60.63 -35.23
C ILE A 327 20.78 -60.55 -34.37
N SER A 328 20.93 -60.45 -33.06
CA SER A 328 19.82 -60.39 -32.10
C SER A 328 19.77 -59.04 -31.38
N ILE A 329 18.61 -58.38 -31.42
CA ILE A 329 18.34 -57.10 -30.75
C ILE A 329 17.37 -57.36 -29.58
N VAL A 330 17.88 -57.30 -28.35
CA VAL A 330 17.09 -57.54 -27.13
C VAL A 330 16.57 -56.24 -26.55
N VAL A 331 15.26 -56.07 -26.53
CA VAL A 331 14.55 -54.88 -26.04
C VAL A 331 13.93 -55.18 -24.67
N LYS A 332 14.23 -54.37 -23.64
CA LYS A 332 13.87 -54.66 -22.22
C LYS A 332 12.91 -53.64 -21.62
N LYS A 333 11.98 -54.08 -20.75
CA LYS A 333 11.14 -53.18 -19.93
C LYS A 333 11.99 -52.32 -19.00
N ASN A 334 11.57 -51.06 -18.78
CA ASN A 334 12.17 -50.23 -17.75
C ASN A 334 11.80 -50.74 -16.35
N LYS A 335 12.75 -50.69 -15.41
CA LYS A 335 12.48 -50.95 -13.99
C LYS A 335 12.08 -49.64 -13.31
N GLY A 336 10.89 -49.62 -12.71
CA GLY A 336 10.45 -48.54 -11.83
C GLY A 336 10.78 -48.88 -10.38
N VAL A 337 10.89 -47.85 -9.55
CA VAL A 337 11.18 -48.00 -8.12
C VAL A 337 10.14 -47.23 -7.32
N VAL A 338 9.48 -47.92 -6.40
CA VAL A 338 8.70 -47.26 -5.33
C VAL A 338 9.65 -47.09 -4.15
N SER A 339 9.82 -45.86 -3.68
CA SER A 339 10.69 -45.54 -2.56
C SER A 339 10.05 -44.50 -1.65
N TYR A 340 10.38 -44.51 -0.36
CA TYR A 340 9.91 -43.50 0.59
C TYR A 340 11.07 -42.72 1.17
N SER A 341 11.00 -41.40 1.08
CA SER A 341 11.95 -40.51 1.73
C SER A 341 11.40 -40.03 3.07
N LYS A 342 12.06 -40.46 4.15
CA LYS A 342 11.71 -40.08 5.53
C LYS A 342 11.86 -38.57 5.78
N ASN A 343 12.85 -37.93 5.17
CA ASN A 343 13.15 -36.51 5.42
C ASN A 343 12.06 -35.58 4.88
N ASN A 344 11.57 -35.83 3.66
CA ASN A 344 10.53 -34.98 3.06
C ASN A 344 9.14 -35.64 3.10
N LYS A 345 9.01 -36.79 3.77
CA LYS A 345 7.77 -37.54 4.02
C LYS A 345 6.97 -37.83 2.75
N PHE A 346 7.67 -38.21 1.69
CA PHE A 346 7.09 -38.46 0.37
C PHE A 346 7.40 -39.88 -0.12
N LEU A 347 6.36 -40.53 -0.64
CA LEU A 347 6.43 -41.77 -1.41
C LEU A 347 6.65 -41.40 -2.87
N MET A 348 7.74 -41.87 -3.46
CA MET A 348 8.14 -41.61 -4.84
C MET A 348 8.00 -42.86 -5.69
N ILE A 349 7.45 -42.68 -6.88
CA ILE A 349 7.25 -43.73 -7.88
C ILE A 349 8.00 -43.28 -9.14
N ASP A 350 9.16 -43.89 -9.39
CA ASP A 350 10.04 -43.52 -10.51
C ASP A 350 9.71 -44.29 -11.80
N ASN A 351 10.02 -43.65 -12.93
CA ASN A 351 9.86 -44.11 -14.30
C ASN A 351 8.40 -44.33 -14.75
N ILE A 352 7.44 -43.68 -14.08
CA ILE A 352 6.00 -43.75 -14.41
C ILE A 352 5.49 -42.33 -14.67
N SER A 353 4.65 -42.19 -15.71
CA SER A 353 3.97 -40.92 -16.05
C SER A 353 2.83 -40.64 -15.06
N SER A 354 2.62 -39.38 -14.69
CA SER A 354 1.51 -38.96 -13.82
C SER A 354 0.14 -39.29 -14.41
N SER A 355 0.02 -39.31 -15.74
CA SER A 355 -1.19 -39.70 -16.48
C SER A 355 -1.68 -41.12 -16.20
N ASN A 356 -0.83 -41.97 -15.61
CA ASN A 356 -1.10 -43.38 -15.37
C ASN A 356 -1.38 -43.68 -13.88
N ILE A 357 -1.59 -42.67 -13.03
CA ILE A 357 -1.72 -42.83 -11.59
C ILE A 357 -3.06 -42.28 -11.08
N VAL A 358 -3.75 -43.06 -10.25
CA VAL A 358 -4.99 -42.67 -9.56
C VAL A 358 -4.84 -42.96 -8.07
N ILE A 359 -5.17 -41.99 -7.21
CA ILE A 359 -5.09 -42.13 -5.75
C ILE A 359 -6.51 -42.17 -5.15
N GLU A 360 -6.78 -43.19 -4.34
CA GLU A 360 -8.07 -43.38 -3.67
C GLU A 360 -7.87 -43.52 -2.15
N PRO A 361 -8.46 -42.64 -1.32
CA PRO A 361 -8.46 -42.82 0.13
C PRO A 361 -9.45 -43.91 0.56
N VAL A 362 -8.99 -44.90 1.33
CA VAL A 362 -9.83 -45.97 1.89
C VAL A 362 -10.31 -45.61 3.30
N SER A 363 -9.43 -45.01 4.09
CA SER A 363 -9.74 -44.46 5.42
C SER A 363 -8.78 -43.31 5.75
N GLU A 364 -8.93 -42.68 6.92
CA GLU A 364 -8.04 -41.57 7.36
C GLU A 364 -6.57 -42.00 7.56
N LYS A 365 -6.30 -43.30 7.52
CA LYS A 365 -4.94 -43.88 7.67
C LYS A 365 -4.55 -44.83 6.54
N GLU A 366 -5.40 -45.02 5.52
CA GLU A 366 -5.14 -45.99 4.45
C GLU A 366 -5.44 -45.40 3.07
N TYR A 367 -4.49 -45.57 2.15
CA TYR A 367 -4.56 -45.08 0.78
C TYR A 367 -4.25 -46.18 -0.24
N LEU A 368 -4.93 -46.15 -1.39
CA LEU A 368 -4.65 -46.97 -2.55
C LEU A 368 -4.14 -46.10 -3.69
N VAL A 369 -2.96 -46.43 -4.22
CA VAL A 369 -2.39 -45.77 -5.40
C VAL A 369 -2.42 -46.77 -6.55
N LYS A 370 -3.33 -46.59 -7.50
CA LYS A 370 -3.47 -47.42 -8.70
C LYS A 370 -2.56 -46.89 -9.80
N ILE A 371 -1.75 -47.78 -10.37
CA ILE A 371 -0.80 -47.50 -11.44
C ILE A 371 -1.25 -48.30 -12.67
N VAL A 372 -1.83 -47.61 -13.65
CA VAL A 372 -2.36 -48.20 -14.89
C VAL A 372 -1.29 -48.13 -15.98
N SER A 373 -0.30 -49.02 -15.92
CA SER A 373 0.78 -49.07 -16.93
C SER A 373 1.43 -50.45 -17.03
N ASN A 374 1.55 -50.94 -18.27
CA ASN A 374 2.23 -52.21 -18.59
C ASN A 374 3.68 -52.03 -19.08
N GLU A 375 4.15 -50.79 -19.20
CA GLU A 375 5.45 -50.40 -19.78
C GLU A 375 6.60 -50.49 -18.77
N VAL A 376 6.28 -50.60 -17.48
CA VAL A 376 7.24 -50.59 -16.36
C VAL A 376 7.05 -51.82 -15.50
N SER A 377 8.15 -52.36 -14.98
CA SER A 377 8.13 -53.41 -13.95
C SER A 377 8.48 -52.81 -12.59
N LEU A 378 7.65 -53.07 -11.57
CA LEU A 378 7.88 -52.66 -10.18
C LEU A 378 8.24 -53.87 -9.32
N ASN A 379 9.01 -53.64 -8.26
CA ASN A 379 9.29 -54.68 -7.27
C ASN A 379 8.06 -54.88 -6.39
N GLU A 380 7.45 -56.06 -6.47
CA GLU A 380 6.32 -56.48 -5.64
C GLU A 380 6.78 -56.83 -4.21
N GLY A 381 5.93 -56.57 -3.23
CA GLY A 381 6.18 -56.92 -1.83
C GLY A 381 5.83 -55.83 -0.83
N GLU A 382 5.90 -56.21 0.44
CA GLU A 382 5.66 -55.32 1.58
C GLU A 382 6.96 -54.65 2.01
N THR A 383 6.93 -53.32 2.17
CA THR A 383 8.02 -52.54 2.72
C THR A 383 7.57 -51.84 4.00
N ILE A 384 8.18 -52.22 5.12
CA ILE A 384 7.98 -51.58 6.42
C ILE A 384 8.92 -50.38 6.53
N VAL A 385 8.37 -49.19 6.75
CA VAL A 385 9.13 -47.94 6.78
C VAL A 385 9.37 -47.47 8.22
N ASN A 386 8.38 -47.67 9.11
CA ASN A 386 8.39 -47.25 10.51
C ASN A 386 8.81 -45.78 10.70
N ASP A 387 8.12 -44.87 10.01
CA ASP A 387 8.29 -43.42 10.19
C ASP A 387 7.12 -42.81 10.99
N ILE A 388 7.26 -41.57 11.44
CA ILE A 388 6.28 -40.86 12.28
C ILE A 388 4.90 -40.80 11.61
N ILE A 389 4.85 -40.78 10.28
CA ILE A 389 3.61 -40.70 9.50
C ILE A 389 3.31 -42.01 8.75
N LEU A 390 4.27 -42.55 7.98
CA LEU A 390 4.04 -43.76 7.19
C LEU A 390 4.54 -45.02 7.91
N GLU A 391 3.64 -45.99 8.11
CA GLU A 391 3.94 -47.26 8.76
C GLU A 391 4.58 -48.22 7.76
N LYS A 392 3.85 -48.50 6.67
CA LYS A 392 4.24 -49.44 5.62
C LYS A 392 3.55 -49.16 4.29
N TYR A 393 4.08 -49.73 3.21
CA TYR A 393 3.39 -49.82 1.94
C TYR A 393 3.59 -51.19 1.29
N ILE A 394 2.62 -51.63 0.49
CA ILE A 394 2.62 -52.93 -0.20
C ILE A 394 2.39 -52.69 -1.69
N VAL A 395 3.30 -53.19 -2.53
CA VAL A 395 3.16 -53.14 -3.99
C VAL A 395 2.65 -54.49 -4.48
N GLU A 396 1.47 -54.51 -5.11
CA GLU A 396 0.82 -55.71 -5.66
C GLU A 396 0.59 -55.52 -7.16
N LYS A 397 0.85 -56.57 -7.95
CA LYS A 397 0.54 -56.57 -9.39
C LYS A 397 -0.93 -56.95 -9.62
N VAL A 398 -1.57 -56.24 -10.55
CA VAL A 398 -2.97 -56.48 -10.98
C VAL A 398 -3.05 -56.53 -12.51
N ASP A 399 -4.17 -56.98 -13.07
CA ASP A 399 -4.32 -57.25 -14.51
C ASP A 399 -3.98 -56.05 -15.42
N GLU A 400 -4.23 -54.82 -14.96
CA GLU A 400 -3.99 -53.57 -15.71
C GLU A 400 -2.76 -52.76 -15.20
N GLY A 401 -1.93 -53.33 -14.33
CA GLY A 401 -0.71 -52.66 -13.82
C GLY A 401 -0.36 -53.03 -12.37
N TYR A 402 -0.32 -52.05 -11.47
CA TYR A 402 0.04 -52.25 -10.06
C TYR A 402 -0.83 -51.43 -9.09
N ILE A 403 -0.97 -51.89 -7.85
CA ILE A 403 -1.57 -51.16 -6.74
C ILE A 403 -0.55 -51.01 -5.63
N VAL A 404 -0.36 -49.79 -5.14
CA VAL A 404 0.42 -49.52 -3.92
C VAL A 404 -0.54 -49.21 -2.79
N LYS A 405 -0.66 -50.13 -1.81
CA LYS A 405 -1.43 -49.94 -0.59
C LYS A 405 -0.55 -49.25 0.44
N VAL A 406 -0.99 -48.13 1.00
CA VAL A 406 -0.20 -47.34 1.97
C VAL A 406 -0.95 -47.28 3.31
N THR A 407 -0.27 -47.62 4.40
CA THR A 407 -0.81 -47.57 5.78
C THR A 407 -0.02 -46.54 6.59
N LEU A 408 -0.74 -45.69 7.32
CA LEU A 408 -0.19 -44.57 8.08
C LEU A 408 -0.36 -44.77 9.60
N ASN A 409 0.64 -44.34 10.38
CA ASN A 409 0.60 -44.35 11.85
C ASN A 409 -0.33 -43.24 12.40
N LYS A 410 -0.44 -42.13 11.66
CA LYS A 410 -1.22 -40.94 12.02
C LYS A 410 -2.20 -40.57 10.92
N GLU A 411 -3.27 -39.90 11.31
CA GLU A 411 -4.21 -39.27 10.36
C GLU A 411 -3.46 -38.20 9.57
N ALA A 412 -3.53 -38.28 8.23
CA ALA A 412 -2.81 -37.37 7.35
C ALA A 412 -3.58 -37.12 6.06
N ARG A 413 -3.33 -35.98 5.41
CA ARG A 413 -3.71 -35.71 4.01
C ARG A 413 -2.55 -36.03 3.07
N HIS A 414 -2.85 -36.17 1.78
CA HIS A 414 -1.82 -36.36 0.74
C HIS A 414 -1.75 -35.15 -0.20
N GLU A 415 -0.54 -34.87 -0.69
CA GLU A 415 -0.25 -33.87 -1.73
C GLU A 415 0.52 -34.56 -2.86
N VAL A 416 0.12 -34.30 -4.10
CA VAL A 416 0.74 -34.90 -5.30
C VAL A 416 1.80 -33.97 -5.87
N ILE A 417 2.95 -34.54 -6.22
CA ILE A 417 4.08 -33.83 -6.82
C ILE A 417 4.45 -34.52 -8.13
N GLU A 418 4.24 -33.85 -9.25
CA GLU A 418 4.52 -34.41 -10.58
C GLU A 418 5.89 -34.01 -11.11
N GLY A 419 6.66 -34.98 -11.58
CA GLY A 419 7.95 -34.80 -12.25
C GLY A 419 7.96 -35.39 -13.66
N LYS A 420 8.98 -35.05 -14.45
CA LYS A 420 9.09 -35.48 -15.87
C LYS A 420 9.07 -37.00 -16.07
N THR A 421 9.54 -37.76 -15.09
CA THR A 421 9.64 -39.23 -15.14
C THR A 421 9.35 -39.87 -13.78
N SER A 422 8.72 -39.15 -12.86
CA SER A 422 8.53 -39.60 -11.47
C SER A 422 7.29 -38.94 -10.88
N PHE A 423 6.62 -39.64 -9.97
CA PHE A 423 5.44 -39.16 -9.28
C PHE A 423 5.61 -39.28 -7.76
N GLY A 424 5.39 -38.20 -7.03
CA GLY A 424 5.54 -38.12 -5.58
C GLY A 424 4.20 -37.93 -4.86
N ILE A 425 4.03 -38.61 -3.72
CA ILE A 425 2.89 -38.45 -2.82
C ILE A 425 3.42 -38.10 -1.43
N LYS A 426 3.17 -36.87 -0.98
CA LYS A 426 3.61 -36.37 0.32
C LYS A 426 2.49 -36.47 1.34
N PHE A 427 2.77 -37.07 2.50
CA PHE A 427 1.78 -37.22 3.58
C PHE A 427 1.98 -36.17 4.68
N ILE A 428 0.92 -35.45 5.03
CA ILE A 428 0.92 -34.32 5.97
C ILE A 428 -0.04 -34.60 7.12
N GLU A 429 0.47 -34.66 8.35
CA GLU A 429 -0.33 -34.86 9.57
C GLU A 429 -1.45 -33.80 9.70
N VAL A 430 -2.66 -34.24 10.04
CA VAL A 430 -3.83 -33.37 10.21
C VAL A 430 -4.38 -33.46 11.63
N ASN A 431 -4.83 -32.33 12.18
CA ASN A 431 -5.59 -32.35 13.42
C ASN A 431 -7.09 -32.51 13.11
N ILE A 432 -7.85 -33.15 14.00
CA ILE A 432 -9.28 -33.45 13.80
C ILE A 432 -10.10 -33.01 15.01
N LEU A 433 -11.16 -32.24 14.75
CA LEU A 433 -12.24 -31.95 15.71
C LEU A 433 -13.25 -33.12 15.70
N LYS A 434 -13.34 -33.82 16.83
CA LYS A 434 -14.16 -35.02 17.00
C LYS A 434 -15.55 -34.69 17.53
N GLU A 435 -15.62 -33.85 18.56
CA GLU A 435 -16.87 -33.54 19.25
C GLU A 435 -16.83 -32.13 19.88
N ILE A 436 -18.02 -31.57 20.13
CA ILE A 436 -18.20 -30.33 20.88
C ILE A 436 -19.15 -30.60 22.04
N VAL A 437 -18.79 -30.13 23.24
CA VAL A 437 -19.61 -30.23 24.45
C VAL A 437 -19.87 -28.83 24.99
N ILE A 438 -21.09 -28.54 25.43
CA ILE A 438 -21.48 -27.20 25.91
C ILE A 438 -21.86 -27.29 27.38
N HIS A 439 -21.27 -26.40 28.18
CA HIS A 439 -21.48 -26.28 29.62
C HIS A 439 -22.06 -24.91 29.93
N HIS A 440 -23.25 -24.82 30.54
CA HIS A 440 -23.89 -23.55 30.86
C HIS A 440 -24.01 -23.32 32.37
N THR A 441 -23.79 -22.07 32.80
CA THR A 441 -23.95 -21.60 34.18
C THR A 441 -24.61 -20.22 34.20
N ASN A 442 -25.05 -19.77 35.37
CA ASN A 442 -25.60 -18.41 35.57
C ASN A 442 -24.62 -17.28 35.25
N GLU A 443 -23.32 -17.57 35.12
CA GLU A 443 -22.27 -16.57 34.89
C GLU A 443 -21.61 -16.68 33.52
N GLU A 444 -21.65 -17.85 32.87
CA GLU A 444 -21.04 -18.08 31.55
C GLU A 444 -21.55 -19.35 30.86
N THR A 445 -21.42 -19.39 29.52
CA THR A 445 -21.53 -20.61 28.69
C THR A 445 -20.14 -20.97 28.17
N GLN A 446 -19.69 -22.21 28.32
CA GLN A 446 -18.41 -22.71 27.80
C GLN A 446 -18.62 -23.79 26.74
N ILE A 447 -17.96 -23.65 25.59
CA ILE A 447 -17.97 -24.61 24.49
C ILE A 447 -16.63 -25.35 24.47
N GLU A 448 -16.60 -26.60 24.91
CA GLU A 448 -15.43 -27.48 24.92
C GLU A 448 -15.19 -28.13 23.56
N LEU A 449 -13.96 -28.04 23.05
CA LEU A 449 -13.55 -28.65 21.78
C LEU A 449 -12.77 -29.94 22.02
N ILE A 450 -13.35 -31.08 21.62
CA ILE A 450 -12.70 -32.40 21.74
C ILE A 450 -11.95 -32.70 20.45
N THR A 451 -10.61 -32.72 20.51
CA THR A 451 -9.76 -32.92 19.33
C THR A 451 -8.69 -34.02 19.58
N ASN A 452 -8.06 -34.51 18.50
CA ASN A 452 -6.88 -35.40 18.60
C ASN A 452 -5.60 -34.66 19.02
N SER A 453 -5.65 -33.33 19.18
CA SER A 453 -4.56 -32.46 19.60
C SER A 453 -4.79 -31.94 21.02
N LEU A 454 -3.73 -31.86 21.82
CA LEU A 454 -3.80 -31.46 23.23
C LEU A 454 -4.05 -29.96 23.46
N ASN A 455 -4.12 -29.11 22.42
CA ASN A 455 -4.45 -27.68 22.55
C ASN A 455 -4.73 -27.08 21.15
N PRO A 456 -5.92 -27.30 20.57
CA PRO A 456 -6.22 -26.73 19.26
C PRO A 456 -6.02 -25.22 19.27
N PRO A 457 -5.24 -24.65 18.31
CA PRO A 457 -5.23 -23.22 18.05
C PRO A 457 -6.61 -22.78 17.56
N VAL A 458 -7.26 -21.93 18.35
CA VAL A 458 -8.55 -21.32 18.02
C VAL A 458 -8.33 -19.82 17.89
N VAL A 459 -8.74 -19.25 16.77
CA VAL A 459 -8.74 -17.80 16.55
C VAL A 459 -10.19 -17.33 16.50
N LEU A 460 -10.55 -16.36 17.33
CA LEU A 460 -11.89 -15.77 17.33
C LEU A 460 -11.90 -14.53 16.43
N ASP A 461 -12.95 -14.40 15.65
CA ASP A 461 -13.28 -13.22 14.85
C ASP A 461 -14.73 -12.83 15.12
N HIS A 462 -14.98 -11.54 15.32
CA HIS A 462 -16.26 -11.03 15.79
C HIS A 462 -16.93 -10.19 14.69
N ASP A 463 -18.01 -10.71 14.11
CA ASP A 463 -18.92 -9.93 13.28
C ASP A 463 -19.94 -9.24 14.21
N VAL A 464 -19.54 -8.06 14.69
CA VAL A 464 -20.29 -7.26 15.67
C VAL A 464 -21.63 -6.77 15.10
N GLU A 465 -21.71 -6.56 13.78
CA GLU A 465 -22.93 -6.10 13.11
C GLU A 465 -23.99 -7.20 13.04
N LYS A 466 -23.56 -8.46 12.85
CA LYS A 466 -24.47 -9.61 12.75
C LYS A 466 -24.64 -10.40 14.05
N GLY A 467 -23.90 -10.06 15.11
CA GLY A 467 -23.91 -10.81 16.38
C GLY A 467 -23.36 -12.23 16.25
N VAL A 468 -22.43 -12.43 15.31
CA VAL A 468 -21.86 -13.74 14.99
C VAL A 468 -20.37 -13.73 15.31
N ILE A 469 -19.89 -14.83 15.87
CA ILE A 469 -18.50 -15.04 16.23
C ILE A 469 -18.01 -16.26 15.46
N TYR A 470 -16.95 -16.09 14.69
CA TYR A 470 -16.30 -17.15 13.94
C TYR A 470 -15.09 -17.63 14.75
N ALA A 471 -15.09 -18.89 15.16
CA ALA A 471 -13.95 -19.50 15.82
C ALA A 471 -13.21 -20.42 14.83
N TYR A 472 -12.13 -19.91 14.24
CA TYR A 472 -11.31 -20.61 13.26
C TYR A 472 -10.39 -21.62 13.91
N LEU A 473 -10.44 -22.84 13.40
CA LEU A 473 -9.63 -24.00 13.78
C LEU A 473 -8.66 -24.30 12.64
N ASN A 474 -7.58 -23.52 12.57
CA ASN A 474 -6.60 -23.64 11.49
C ASN A 474 -5.88 -24.98 11.55
N ASN A 475 -5.79 -25.68 10.40
CA ASN A 475 -5.24 -27.03 10.29
C ASN A 475 -6.01 -28.10 11.08
N PHE A 476 -7.32 -27.88 11.30
CA PHE A 476 -8.26 -28.87 11.79
C PHE A 476 -9.27 -29.24 10.72
N ILE A 477 -9.53 -30.53 10.59
CA ILE A 477 -10.62 -31.12 9.81
C ILE A 477 -11.75 -31.47 10.79
N VAL A 478 -12.99 -31.43 10.33
CA VAL A 478 -14.16 -31.74 11.15
C VAL A 478 -14.64 -33.16 10.83
N SER A 479 -14.88 -33.96 11.86
CA SER A 479 -15.48 -35.28 11.67
C SER A 479 -16.84 -35.18 10.95
N LYS A 480 -17.12 -36.07 10.00
CA LYS A 480 -18.39 -36.05 9.22
C LYS A 480 -19.63 -36.00 10.12
N SER A 481 -19.60 -36.68 11.26
CA SER A 481 -20.69 -36.70 12.26
C SER A 481 -21.01 -35.35 12.90
N LEU A 482 -20.10 -34.38 12.81
CA LEU A 482 -20.24 -33.06 13.41
C LEU A 482 -20.64 -31.99 12.38
N LEU A 483 -20.31 -32.17 11.09
CA LEU A 483 -20.68 -31.26 10.01
C LEU A 483 -22.20 -31.16 9.78
N GLU A 484 -22.94 -32.21 10.14
CA GLU A 484 -24.40 -32.27 9.98
C GLU A 484 -25.16 -31.70 11.20
N LYS A 485 -24.45 -31.31 12.28
CA LYS A 485 -25.09 -30.82 13.51
C LYS A 485 -25.16 -29.29 13.55
N THR A 486 -26.36 -28.79 13.84
CA THR A 486 -26.59 -27.42 14.28
C THR A 486 -27.19 -27.47 15.67
N PHE A 487 -26.72 -26.62 16.58
CA PHE A 487 -27.21 -26.55 17.94
C PHE A 487 -27.94 -25.22 18.13
N GLU A 488 -29.17 -25.24 18.63
CA GLU A 488 -30.00 -24.07 18.91
C GLU A 488 -30.32 -24.00 20.40
N PHE A 489 -30.29 -22.78 20.96
CA PHE A 489 -30.39 -22.56 22.40
C PHE A 489 -31.39 -21.44 22.69
N GLU A 490 -32.37 -21.74 23.55
CA GLU A 490 -33.40 -20.78 23.90
C GLU A 490 -33.09 -19.97 25.16
N GLU A 491 -32.34 -20.50 26.14
CA GLU A 491 -32.22 -19.88 27.48
C GLU A 491 -30.77 -19.59 27.92
N GLU A 492 -29.80 -19.78 27.03
CA GLU A 492 -28.38 -19.60 27.33
C GLU A 492 -27.81 -18.27 26.79
N TYR A 493 -26.55 -17.97 27.10
CA TYR A 493 -25.84 -16.83 26.49
C TYR A 493 -25.40 -17.11 25.04
N LEU A 494 -25.98 -18.11 24.40
CA LEU A 494 -25.72 -18.59 23.06
C LEU A 494 -27.08 -18.76 22.38
N GLU A 495 -27.19 -18.43 21.09
CA GLU A 495 -28.42 -18.60 20.31
C GLU A 495 -28.30 -19.79 19.36
N ASN A 496 -27.17 -19.88 18.66
CA ASN A 496 -26.91 -20.95 17.70
C ASN A 496 -25.42 -21.27 17.62
N LEU A 497 -25.08 -22.54 17.40
CA LEU A 497 -23.75 -22.99 17.05
C LEU A 497 -23.81 -23.90 15.82
N LYS A 498 -23.00 -23.60 14.81
CA LYS A 498 -22.83 -24.42 13.61
C LYS A 498 -21.35 -24.67 13.32
N VAL A 499 -21.02 -25.87 12.82
CA VAL A 499 -19.67 -26.19 12.36
C VAL A 499 -19.60 -26.10 10.84
N VAL A 500 -18.57 -25.45 10.32
CA VAL A 500 -18.35 -25.29 8.87
C VAL A 500 -16.93 -25.69 8.52
N GLU A 501 -16.77 -26.44 7.44
CA GLU A 501 -15.47 -26.87 6.91
C GLU A 501 -15.34 -26.38 5.47
N ASP A 502 -14.27 -25.61 5.19
CA ASP A 502 -13.85 -25.22 3.85
C ASP A 502 -12.72 -26.17 3.41
N ARG A 503 -13.09 -27.19 2.62
CA ARG A 503 -12.18 -28.26 2.19
C ARG A 503 -11.10 -27.77 1.24
N ASP A 504 -11.40 -26.77 0.41
CA ASP A 504 -10.46 -26.23 -0.57
C ASP A 504 -9.37 -25.40 0.12
N LYS A 505 -9.69 -24.80 1.27
CA LYS A 505 -8.73 -24.03 2.08
C LYS A 505 -8.18 -24.78 3.29
N GLY A 506 -8.59 -26.03 3.51
CA GLY A 506 -8.14 -26.86 4.64
C GLY A 506 -8.38 -26.23 6.01
N THR A 507 -9.43 -25.42 6.14
CA THR A 507 -9.73 -24.64 7.34
C THR A 507 -11.16 -24.95 7.80
N SER A 508 -11.31 -25.24 9.09
CA SER A 508 -12.62 -25.43 9.71
C SER A 508 -12.89 -24.32 10.70
N TYR A 509 -14.14 -23.92 10.85
CA TYR A 509 -14.52 -22.90 11.82
C TYR A 509 -15.91 -23.15 12.40
N LEU A 510 -16.10 -22.62 13.61
CA LEU A 510 -17.37 -22.63 14.31
C LEU A 510 -18.05 -21.29 14.08
N VAL A 511 -19.32 -21.30 13.71
CA VAL A 511 -20.18 -20.13 13.62
C VAL A 511 -21.02 -20.10 14.90
N ILE A 512 -20.67 -19.19 15.80
CA ILE A 512 -21.27 -19.03 17.12
C ILE A 512 -22.13 -17.76 17.06
N ARG A 513 -23.45 -17.89 17.10
CA ARG A 513 -24.34 -16.73 17.25
C ARG A 513 -24.59 -16.49 18.73
N SER A 514 -24.09 -15.37 19.23
CA SER A 514 -24.30 -14.95 20.60
C SER A 514 -24.38 -13.42 20.67
N PRO A 515 -25.43 -12.87 21.29
CA PRO A 515 -25.52 -11.43 21.55
C PRO A 515 -24.61 -10.99 22.70
N ALA A 516 -24.00 -11.93 23.43
CA ALA A 516 -22.99 -11.63 24.43
C ALA A 516 -21.66 -11.31 23.75
N LYS A 517 -21.14 -10.11 24.00
CA LYS A 517 -19.93 -9.59 23.33
C LYS A 517 -18.63 -10.13 23.92
N ARG A 518 -18.66 -10.70 25.13
CA ARG A 518 -17.48 -11.16 25.84
C ARG A 518 -17.26 -12.64 25.58
N VAL A 519 -16.47 -12.94 24.56
CA VAL A 519 -16.08 -14.33 24.23
C VAL A 519 -14.57 -14.47 24.26
N ALA A 520 -14.08 -15.56 24.84
CA ALA A 520 -12.65 -15.81 25.00
C ALA A 520 -12.34 -17.31 24.84
N VAL A 521 -11.13 -17.61 24.39
CA VAL A 521 -10.60 -18.97 24.35
C VAL A 521 -9.85 -19.24 25.66
N LEU A 522 -10.27 -20.25 26.41
CA LEU A 522 -9.62 -20.73 27.62
C LEU A 522 -8.94 -22.07 27.34
N LYS A 523 -7.75 -22.27 27.90
CA LYS A 523 -7.04 -23.54 27.81
C LYS A 523 -6.78 -24.06 29.22
N ASP A 524 -7.33 -25.22 29.55
CA ASP A 524 -7.11 -25.87 30.85
C ASP A 524 -6.84 -27.36 30.67
N LYS A 525 -5.77 -27.87 31.31
CA LYS A 525 -5.36 -29.29 31.29
C LYS A 525 -5.36 -29.96 29.90
N GLY A 526 -4.97 -29.22 28.86
CA GLY A 526 -4.91 -29.73 27.48
C GLY A 526 -6.27 -29.81 26.78
N LYS A 527 -7.26 -29.08 27.28
CA LYS A 527 -8.56 -28.87 26.65
C LYS A 527 -8.71 -27.40 26.28
N THR A 528 -9.38 -27.14 25.17
CA THR A 528 -9.70 -25.79 24.74
C THR A 528 -11.20 -25.55 24.87
N TYR A 529 -11.55 -24.45 25.54
CA TYR A 529 -12.91 -23.98 25.73
C TYR A 529 -13.09 -22.63 25.05
N ILE A 530 -14.25 -22.37 24.48
CA ILE A 530 -14.69 -21.03 24.10
C ILE A 530 -15.71 -20.59 25.15
N SER A 531 -15.31 -19.69 26.03
CA SER A 531 -16.14 -19.14 27.11
C SER A 531 -16.85 -17.87 26.63
N ILE A 532 -18.17 -17.85 26.79
CA ILE A 532 -19.09 -16.77 26.47
C ILE A 532 -19.66 -16.24 27.78
N LYS A 533 -19.40 -14.96 28.08
CA LYS A 533 -19.82 -14.30 29.31
C LYS A 533 -20.86 -13.21 29.01
N PRO A 534 -21.94 -13.09 29.81
CA PRO A 534 -22.87 -11.99 29.68
C PRO A 534 -22.18 -10.66 29.96
N ASN A 535 -22.74 -9.60 29.38
CA ASN A 535 -22.33 -8.24 29.69
C ASN A 535 -22.77 -7.90 31.12
N LYS A 536 -21.94 -7.16 31.86
CA LYS A 536 -22.33 -6.70 33.20
C LYS A 536 -23.09 -5.39 33.07
N ALA A 537 -24.29 -5.35 33.61
CA ALA A 537 -25.08 -4.14 33.78
C ALA A 537 -25.11 -3.76 35.27
N PHE A 538 -25.23 -2.47 35.56
CA PHE A 538 -25.23 -1.98 36.94
C PHE A 538 -26.41 -1.04 37.18
N LEU A 539 -27.06 -1.19 38.33
CA LEU A 539 -28.00 -0.21 38.86
C LEU A 539 -27.30 0.60 39.96
N LEU A 540 -27.07 1.88 39.68
CA LEU A 540 -26.28 2.78 40.49
C LEU A 540 -27.11 4.02 40.90
N TYR A 541 -26.65 4.71 41.94
CA TYR A 541 -27.13 6.06 42.26
C TYR A 541 -26.01 7.09 42.11
N ASN A 542 -26.26 8.12 41.30
CA ASN A 542 -25.35 9.24 41.18
C ASN A 542 -25.68 10.30 42.23
N LEU A 543 -24.90 10.30 43.31
CA LEU A 543 -24.98 11.27 44.41
C LEU A 543 -24.84 12.74 43.96
N PHE A 544 -24.05 13.00 42.91
CA PHE A 544 -23.78 14.37 42.46
C PHE A 544 -24.91 14.93 41.60
N GLN A 545 -25.54 14.07 40.79
CA GLN A 545 -26.61 14.45 39.86
C GLN A 545 -28.01 14.17 40.40
N ASN A 546 -28.12 13.53 41.57
CA ASN A 546 -29.37 13.05 42.15
C ASN A 546 -30.20 12.22 41.16
N CYS A 547 -29.57 11.28 40.44
CA CYS A 547 -30.23 10.44 39.44
C CYS A 547 -29.93 8.94 39.66
N VAL A 548 -30.86 8.09 39.23
CA VAL A 548 -30.67 6.63 39.18
C VAL A 548 -30.11 6.28 37.80
N VAL A 549 -29.07 5.45 37.76
CA VAL A 549 -28.34 5.12 36.54
C VAL A 549 -28.40 3.62 36.28
N PHE A 550 -28.93 3.24 35.11
CA PHE A 550 -28.85 1.89 34.56
C PHE A 550 -27.67 1.83 33.59
N GLN A 551 -26.50 1.44 34.10
CA GLN A 551 -25.27 1.36 33.32
C GLN A 551 -25.23 0.06 32.50
N ASN A 552 -24.84 0.16 31.22
CA ASN A 552 -24.84 -0.94 30.25
C ASN A 552 -26.24 -1.52 29.97
N VAL A 553 -27.27 -0.66 30.03
CA VAL A 553 -28.65 -0.95 29.62
C VAL A 553 -29.11 0.17 28.69
N LEU A 554 -29.48 -0.20 27.47
CA LEU A 554 -29.89 0.78 26.46
C LEU A 554 -31.26 1.37 26.79
N PRO A 555 -31.53 2.63 26.39
CA PRO A 555 -32.84 3.26 26.53
C PRO A 555 -34.00 2.44 25.96
N GLU A 556 -33.84 1.82 24.80
CA GLU A 556 -34.87 0.95 24.21
C GLU A 556 -35.07 -0.39 24.94
N GLU A 557 -34.13 -0.81 25.77
CA GLU A 557 -34.20 -2.07 26.52
C GLU A 557 -34.94 -1.92 27.85
N ILE A 558 -35.25 -0.70 28.28
CA ILE A 558 -35.89 -0.42 29.57
C ILE A 558 -37.20 0.36 29.43
N GLU A 559 -38.26 -0.18 30.05
CA GLU A 559 -39.57 0.46 30.17
C GLU A 559 -39.73 1.02 31.59
N ILE A 560 -40.29 2.23 31.73
CA ILE A 560 -40.50 2.90 33.03
C ILE A 560 -41.92 3.47 33.10
N GLN A 561 -42.62 3.23 34.20
CA GLN A 561 -43.96 3.77 34.47
C GLN A 561 -44.06 4.39 35.86
N TYR A 562 -44.71 5.56 35.98
CA TYR A 562 -44.92 6.23 37.26
C TYR A 562 -46.30 5.93 37.84
N ASN A 563 -46.34 5.52 39.11
CA ASN A 563 -47.54 5.26 39.88
C ASN A 563 -47.80 6.39 40.89
N ASN A 564 -48.76 7.25 40.55
CA ASN A 564 -49.16 8.43 41.36
C ASN A 564 -49.70 8.09 42.76
N LEU A 565 -50.31 6.91 42.94
CA LEU A 565 -50.99 6.54 44.19
C LEU A 565 -49.99 6.07 45.26
N GLU A 566 -48.98 5.33 44.83
CA GLU A 566 -47.94 4.77 45.71
C GLU A 566 -46.65 5.62 45.72
N ASN A 567 -46.60 6.67 44.91
CA ASN A 567 -45.42 7.52 44.72
C ASN A 567 -44.18 6.69 44.36
N SER A 568 -44.33 5.80 43.36
CA SER A 568 -43.31 4.82 42.96
C SER A 568 -43.11 4.77 41.44
N LEU A 569 -41.94 4.31 40.99
CA LEU A 569 -41.57 4.10 39.59
C LEU A 569 -41.30 2.61 39.35
N GLU A 570 -42.05 1.99 38.46
CA GLU A 570 -41.89 0.60 38.05
C GLU A 570 -41.02 0.53 36.79
N PHE A 571 -40.09 -0.43 36.71
CA PHE A 571 -39.24 -0.62 35.55
C PHE A 571 -39.12 -2.09 35.11
N LYS A 572 -38.91 -2.28 33.79
CA LYS A 572 -38.68 -3.59 33.17
C LYS A 572 -37.55 -3.52 32.16
N ILE A 573 -36.56 -4.43 32.28
CA ILE A 573 -35.43 -4.54 31.36
C ILE A 573 -35.58 -5.79 30.50
N ASN A 574 -35.78 -5.58 29.20
CA ASN A 574 -36.02 -6.60 28.19
C ASN A 574 -34.70 -7.11 27.55
N ASN A 575 -33.67 -7.36 28.36
CA ASN A 575 -32.41 -7.94 27.91
C ASN A 575 -31.96 -9.06 28.87
N ARG A 576 -31.97 -10.31 28.40
CA ARG A 576 -31.56 -11.50 29.17
C ARG A 576 -30.06 -11.80 29.12
N TYR A 577 -29.33 -11.15 28.22
CA TYR A 577 -27.90 -11.38 27.96
C TYR A 577 -26.99 -10.47 28.79
N ILE A 578 -27.60 -9.71 29.71
CA ILE A 578 -26.92 -8.92 30.73
C ILE A 578 -27.05 -9.59 32.11
N ASN A 579 -26.04 -9.36 32.94
CA ASN A 579 -26.10 -9.67 34.36
C ASN A 579 -26.21 -8.34 35.13
N LEU A 580 -27.39 -8.06 35.72
CA LEU A 580 -27.65 -6.80 36.42
C LEU A 580 -27.19 -6.88 37.87
N LEU A 581 -26.26 -6.02 38.24
CA LEU A 581 -25.70 -5.89 39.57
C LEU A 581 -26.24 -4.63 40.25
N LYS A 582 -26.80 -4.77 41.45
CA LYS A 582 -27.35 -3.66 42.23
C LYS A 582 -26.29 -3.11 43.18
N ASP A 583 -26.12 -1.79 43.21
CA ASP A 583 -25.27 -1.11 44.19
C ASP A 583 -25.79 -1.34 45.64
N PRO A 584 -24.95 -1.79 46.59
CA PRO A 584 -25.31 -1.93 48.00
C PRO A 584 -25.85 -0.65 48.65
N ILE A 585 -25.41 0.52 48.19
CA ILE A 585 -25.71 1.83 48.78
C ILE A 585 -27.21 2.18 48.65
N LEU A 586 -27.90 1.65 47.64
CA LEU A 586 -29.32 1.91 47.32
C LEU A 586 -30.33 1.47 48.39
N ASN A 587 -29.89 0.76 49.43
CA ASN A 587 -30.72 0.34 50.56
C ASN A 587 -30.58 1.24 51.80
N SER A 588 -29.82 2.34 51.73
CA SER A 588 -29.60 3.22 52.88
C SER A 588 -30.70 4.28 53.03
N GLU A 589 -31.13 4.56 54.28
CA GLU A 589 -32.16 5.58 54.59
C GLU A 589 -31.73 7.03 54.29
N GLN A 590 -30.48 7.24 53.86
CA GLN A 590 -29.79 8.52 53.79
C GLN A 590 -30.18 9.41 52.59
N PHE A 591 -31.00 8.91 51.66
CA PHE A 591 -31.38 9.70 50.48
C PHE A 591 -32.64 10.54 50.72
N GLU A 592 -32.58 11.79 50.26
CA GLU A 592 -33.72 12.72 50.32
C GLU A 592 -34.79 12.42 49.26
N THR A 593 -34.44 11.65 48.22
CA THR A 593 -35.24 11.53 46.98
C THR A 593 -36.06 10.25 46.87
N PHE A 594 -35.57 9.11 47.38
CA PHE A 594 -36.24 7.80 47.34
C PHE A 594 -36.05 7.02 48.65
N SER A 595 -36.92 6.05 48.93
CA SER A 595 -36.95 5.24 50.15
C SER A 595 -36.47 3.78 49.96
N GLY A 596 -36.44 3.24 48.73
CA GLY A 596 -35.91 1.91 48.46
C GLY A 596 -36.07 1.45 47.01
N ILE A 597 -35.39 0.35 46.64
CA ILE A 597 -35.45 -0.27 45.29
C ILE A 597 -35.52 -1.80 45.39
N GLU A 598 -36.43 -2.44 44.66
CA GLU A 598 -36.56 -3.90 44.55
C GLU A 598 -36.26 -4.39 43.13
N ILE A 599 -35.61 -5.56 42.98
CA ILE A 599 -35.23 -6.14 41.68
C ILE A 599 -35.42 -7.66 41.70
N ARG A 600 -35.94 -8.23 40.61
CA ARG A 600 -36.06 -9.66 40.38
C ARG A 600 -35.64 -10.03 38.96
N ARG A 601 -34.95 -11.17 38.81
CA ARG A 601 -34.64 -11.76 37.48
C ARG A 601 -35.85 -12.51 36.93
N VAL A 602 -36.15 -12.31 35.65
CA VAL A 602 -37.25 -12.95 34.90
C VAL A 602 -36.71 -13.52 33.58
N LYS A 603 -37.50 -14.35 32.88
CA LYS A 603 -37.04 -15.04 31.64
C LYS A 603 -36.57 -14.07 30.55
N SER A 604 -37.17 -12.88 30.46
CA SER A 604 -36.81 -11.84 29.48
C SER A 604 -35.71 -10.86 29.94
N GLY A 605 -35.21 -10.98 31.18
CA GLY A 605 -34.26 -10.02 31.77
C GLY A 605 -34.55 -9.75 33.24
N TYR A 606 -34.95 -8.52 33.58
CA TYR A 606 -35.16 -8.06 34.96
C TYR A 606 -36.41 -7.17 35.11
N GLU A 607 -37.03 -7.19 36.28
CA GLU A 607 -38.15 -6.31 36.67
C GLU A 607 -37.87 -5.71 38.07
N GLY A 608 -38.35 -4.50 38.34
CA GLY A 608 -38.12 -3.84 39.63
C GLY A 608 -38.97 -2.58 39.90
N ILE A 609 -38.89 -2.07 41.14
CA ILE A 609 -39.67 -0.93 41.64
C ILE A 609 -38.77 0.03 42.43
N ILE A 610 -38.96 1.35 42.27
CA ILE A 610 -38.27 2.43 42.99
C ILE A 610 -39.32 3.26 43.77
N TYR A 611 -39.18 3.43 45.09
CA TYR A 611 -40.15 4.16 45.94
C TYR A 611 -39.68 5.60 46.28
N LEU A 612 -40.51 6.66 46.15
CA LEU A 612 -40.09 8.08 46.27
C LEU A 612 -40.47 8.79 47.61
N LYS A 613 -39.72 9.83 48.03
CA LYS A 613 -39.99 10.68 49.22
C LYS A 613 -40.52 12.10 48.87
N GLY A 614 -41.56 12.60 49.56
CA GLY A 614 -42.03 14.01 49.53
C GLY A 614 -42.82 14.49 48.29
N LYS A 615 -43.23 15.78 48.24
CA LYS A 615 -43.80 16.44 47.05
C LYS A 615 -42.68 16.88 46.10
N SER A 616 -42.40 16.07 45.09
CA SER A 616 -41.35 16.29 44.10
C SER A 616 -41.93 16.46 42.70
N LYS A 617 -41.33 17.31 41.85
CA LYS A 617 -41.62 17.30 40.42
C LYS A 617 -40.66 16.30 39.78
N ILE A 618 -41.20 15.23 39.20
CA ILE A 618 -40.42 14.18 38.54
C ILE A 618 -40.22 14.61 37.09
N ASP A 619 -38.97 14.69 36.64
CA ASP A 619 -38.62 14.97 35.25
C ASP A 619 -37.87 13.77 34.66
N ILE A 620 -38.62 12.92 33.96
CA ILE A 620 -38.07 11.71 33.34
C ILE A 620 -37.38 12.13 32.04
N SER A 621 -36.11 12.49 32.14
CA SER A 621 -35.24 12.68 30.97
C SER A 621 -34.36 11.45 30.80
N ILE A 622 -34.68 10.65 29.79
CA ILE A 622 -33.83 9.54 29.36
C ILE A 622 -32.69 10.15 28.55
N SER A 623 -31.53 10.31 29.17
CA SER A 623 -30.30 10.62 28.45
C SER A 623 -29.96 9.42 27.56
N LYS A 624 -29.98 9.62 26.24
CA LYS A 624 -29.58 8.62 25.26
C LYS A 624 -28.07 8.69 25.06
N ASP A 625 -27.32 8.13 25.99
CA ASP A 625 -25.99 7.65 25.61
C ASP A 625 -26.13 6.24 25.02
N LYS A 626 -25.20 5.80 24.16
CA LYS A 626 -25.28 4.50 23.47
C LYS A 626 -25.07 3.29 24.41
N THR A 627 -25.02 3.49 25.73
CA THR A 627 -24.55 2.50 26.71
C THR A 627 -25.28 2.54 28.05
N SER A 628 -25.96 3.59 28.46
CA SER A 628 -26.58 3.73 29.77
C SER A 628 -27.82 4.61 29.75
N THR A 629 -28.71 4.35 30.71
CA THR A 629 -29.97 5.07 30.87
C THR A 629 -29.98 5.79 32.22
N ASN A 630 -30.11 7.12 32.18
CA ASN A 630 -30.19 7.97 33.38
C ASN A 630 -31.63 8.40 33.67
N LEU A 631 -32.01 8.42 34.95
CA LEU A 631 -33.33 8.81 35.44
C LEU A 631 -33.22 9.92 36.51
N PHE A 632 -33.60 11.15 36.17
CA PHE A 632 -33.44 12.34 37.01
C PHE A 632 -34.67 12.64 37.88
N ILE A 633 -34.47 13.04 39.15
CA ILE A 633 -35.55 13.36 40.10
C ILE A 633 -35.17 14.63 40.90
N ILE A 634 -35.91 15.76 40.76
CA ILE A 634 -35.47 17.11 41.21
C ILE A 634 -36.46 17.82 42.19
N PRO A 635 -36.00 18.39 43.34
CA PRO A 635 -36.80 19.22 44.27
C PRO A 635 -37.06 20.69 43.82
N LEU A 636 -38.14 21.34 44.28
CA LEU A 636 -38.62 22.67 43.83
C LEU A 636 -37.68 23.87 44.13
N LYS A 637 -37.01 23.93 45.29
CA LYS A 637 -36.05 25.00 45.66
C LYS A 637 -34.88 25.11 44.67
N LYS A 638 -34.56 24.03 43.94
CA LYS A 638 -33.51 24.03 42.91
C LYS A 638 -33.89 24.80 41.64
N LEU A 639 -35.10 25.38 41.56
CA LEU A 639 -35.61 26.04 40.36
C LEU A 639 -35.36 27.58 40.31
N ASN A 640 -35.36 28.29 41.45
CA ASN A 640 -35.14 29.75 41.49
C ASN A 640 -33.69 30.09 41.86
N ARG A 641 -32.98 30.78 40.97
CA ARG A 641 -31.54 30.96 41.13
C ARG A 641 -30.99 32.15 40.36
N ILE A 642 -29.99 32.80 40.95
CA ILE A 642 -29.06 33.64 40.20
C ILE A 642 -28.03 32.68 39.60
N LYS A 643 -28.08 32.53 38.28
CA LYS A 643 -27.24 31.59 37.53
C LYS A 643 -25.84 32.14 37.28
N GLY A 644 -25.69 33.46 37.33
CA GLY A 644 -24.43 34.12 37.02
C GLY A 644 -24.62 35.58 36.70
N PHE A 645 -23.59 36.15 36.10
CA PHE A 645 -23.57 37.52 35.62
C PHE A 645 -22.71 37.57 34.36
N GLU A 646 -22.98 38.54 33.50
CA GLU A 646 -22.17 38.85 32.34
C GLU A 646 -21.70 40.28 32.45
N TYR A 647 -20.42 40.48 32.17
CA TYR A 647 -19.84 41.81 32.09
C TYR A 647 -19.22 42.01 30.72
N GLU A 648 -19.81 42.93 29.96
CA GLU A 648 -19.41 43.28 28.60
C GLU A 648 -18.98 44.74 28.56
N GLU A 649 -17.95 45.03 27.77
CA GLU A 649 -17.50 46.39 27.51
C GLU A 649 -17.63 46.64 26.01
N ILE A 650 -18.37 47.68 25.64
CA ILE A 650 -18.62 48.06 24.26
C ILE A 650 -18.14 49.51 24.10
N GLY A 651 -16.93 49.68 23.56
CA GLY A 651 -16.29 50.98 23.42
C GLY A 651 -16.10 51.67 24.78
N ALA A 652 -16.68 52.86 24.92
CA ALA A 652 -16.60 53.70 26.13
C ALA A 652 -17.59 53.28 27.26
N LYS A 653 -18.31 52.16 27.11
CA LYS A 653 -19.36 51.72 28.05
C LYS A 653 -19.14 50.31 28.56
N GLY A 654 -19.44 50.07 29.84
CA GLY A 654 -19.48 48.77 30.49
C GLY A 654 -20.90 48.39 30.92
N PHE A 655 -21.31 47.15 30.66
CA PHE A 655 -22.62 46.58 30.99
C PHE A 655 -22.45 45.35 31.87
N LEU A 656 -23.03 45.37 33.06
CA LEU A 656 -23.14 44.21 33.95
C LEU A 656 -24.58 43.69 33.97
N THR A 657 -24.79 42.47 33.51
CA THR A 657 -26.09 41.78 33.49
C THR A 657 -26.09 40.64 34.49
N LEU A 658 -26.90 40.72 35.56
CA LEU A 658 -27.14 39.62 36.49
C LEU A 658 -28.21 38.68 35.92
N LYS A 659 -27.83 37.42 35.71
CA LYS A 659 -28.68 36.39 35.10
C LYS A 659 -29.47 35.62 36.13
N CYS A 660 -30.78 35.70 36.03
CA CYS A 660 -31.70 35.10 36.99
C CYS A 660 -32.63 34.08 36.31
N GLU A 661 -33.03 33.04 37.03
CA GLU A 661 -34.04 32.06 36.62
C GLU A 661 -35.11 31.91 37.69
N GLY A 662 -36.36 31.83 37.23
CA GLY A 662 -37.54 31.83 38.08
C GLY A 662 -38.17 33.22 38.16
N GLU A 663 -39.17 33.33 39.02
CA GLU A 663 -39.83 34.61 39.32
C GLU A 663 -39.12 35.24 40.53
N ILE A 664 -38.49 36.40 40.34
CA ILE A 664 -37.56 37.04 41.28
C ILE A 664 -37.81 38.57 41.33
N GLU A 665 -37.68 39.20 42.50
CA GLU A 665 -37.82 40.65 42.74
C GLU A 665 -36.49 41.32 43.16
N TYR A 666 -36.26 42.63 42.87
CA TYR A 666 -34.97 43.32 43.17
C TYR A 666 -35.05 44.83 43.55
N LEU A 667 -33.95 45.36 44.15
CA LEU A 667 -33.74 46.78 44.54
C LEU A 667 -32.27 47.23 44.41
N ALA A 668 -31.96 48.48 44.00
CA ALA A 668 -30.57 48.99 43.81
C ALA A 668 -30.30 50.39 44.42
N GLU A 669 -29.16 50.59 45.11
CA GLU A 669 -28.74 51.86 45.76
C GLU A 669 -27.21 52.08 45.69
N ARG A 670 -26.72 53.34 45.70
CA ARG A 670 -25.27 53.67 45.76
C ARG A 670 -24.86 54.36 47.05
N ASP A 671 -23.75 53.92 47.63
CA ASP A 671 -23.15 54.55 48.81
C ASP A 671 -22.27 55.75 48.41
N SER A 672 -22.69 56.94 48.86
CA SER A 672 -22.01 58.21 48.62
C SER A 672 -20.59 58.33 49.19
N LYS A 673 -20.18 57.47 50.15
CA LYS A 673 -18.84 57.52 50.76
C LYS A 673 -17.85 56.51 50.18
N SER A 674 -18.32 55.34 49.77
CA SER A 674 -17.48 54.26 49.26
C SER A 674 -17.52 54.11 47.74
N GLY A 675 -18.48 54.74 47.07
CA GLY A 675 -18.66 54.66 45.61
C GLY A 675 -19.29 53.34 45.13
N VAL A 676 -19.64 52.43 46.03
CA VAL A 676 -20.17 51.08 45.76
C VAL A 676 -21.66 51.12 45.41
N ILE A 677 -22.07 50.34 44.42
CA ILE A 677 -23.48 50.12 44.04
C ILE A 677 -23.95 48.78 44.63
N SER A 678 -25.05 48.73 45.39
CA SER A 678 -25.57 47.51 46.03
C SER A 678 -26.94 47.12 45.46
N ILE A 679 -27.13 45.84 45.11
CA ILE A 679 -28.37 45.28 44.55
C ILE A 679 -28.88 44.11 45.42
N ILE A 680 -30.13 44.14 45.87
CA ILE A 680 -30.77 43.08 46.68
C ILE A 680 -31.77 42.31 45.81
N ILE A 681 -31.79 40.97 45.92
CA ILE A 681 -32.56 40.03 45.10
C ILE A 681 -33.30 39.02 46.00
N SER A 682 -34.63 39.01 45.99
CA SER A 682 -35.45 38.25 46.95
C SER A 682 -35.86 36.85 46.48
N THR A 683 -36.02 35.90 47.41
CA THR A 683 -36.44 34.49 47.18
C THR A 683 -35.57 33.71 46.18
N ALA A 684 -34.30 34.11 46.10
CA ALA A 684 -33.30 33.55 45.21
C ALA A 684 -32.16 32.93 46.02
N SER A 685 -31.49 31.94 45.42
CA SER A 685 -30.23 31.40 45.95
C SER A 685 -29.11 31.61 44.94
N LEU A 686 -27.87 31.67 45.42
CA LEU A 686 -26.70 31.69 44.56
C LEU A 686 -26.51 30.29 43.97
N TYR A 687 -26.57 30.19 42.64
CA TYR A 687 -26.39 28.91 41.95
C TYR A 687 -25.31 29.06 40.89
N ASN A 688 -24.28 28.23 40.95
CA ASN A 688 -23.13 28.26 40.04
C ASN A 688 -22.26 29.54 40.09
N ILE A 689 -22.40 30.38 41.13
CA ILE A 689 -21.43 31.45 41.41
C ILE A 689 -20.39 30.90 42.39
N GLU A 690 -19.35 30.25 41.85
CA GLU A 690 -18.36 29.50 42.63
C GLU A 690 -17.54 30.36 43.61
N LYS A 691 -17.44 31.67 43.36
CA LYS A 691 -16.78 32.63 44.24
C LYS A 691 -17.68 33.85 44.41
N PRO A 692 -18.23 34.08 45.62
CA PRO A 692 -19.07 35.25 45.87
C PRO A 692 -18.29 36.55 45.70
N LEU A 693 -16.97 36.51 45.79
CA LEU A 693 -16.11 37.66 45.52
C LEU A 693 -15.42 37.46 44.17
N ILE A 694 -15.59 38.44 43.27
CA ILE A 694 -15.06 38.41 41.91
C ILE A 694 -14.34 39.72 41.65
N GLU A 695 -13.02 39.65 41.57
CA GLU A 695 -12.18 40.79 41.22
C GLU A 695 -11.93 40.77 39.71
N PHE A 696 -12.12 41.91 39.07
CA PHE A 696 -11.79 42.11 37.67
C PHE A 696 -10.38 42.69 37.60
N GLY A 697 -9.48 42.03 36.87
CA GLY A 697 -8.10 42.50 36.74
C GLY A 697 -7.97 43.82 35.98
N GLU A 698 -8.88 44.06 35.02
CA GLU A 698 -8.92 45.18 34.07
C GLU A 698 -10.37 45.43 33.63
N GLY A 699 -10.77 46.69 33.44
CA GLY A 699 -12.14 47.09 33.07
C GLY A 699 -12.73 48.23 33.90
N TYR A 700 -14.02 48.54 33.73
CA TYR A 700 -14.72 49.60 34.48
C TYR A 700 -15.12 49.17 35.89
N ILE A 701 -15.46 47.89 36.08
CA ILE A 701 -15.74 47.28 37.39
C ILE A 701 -14.44 46.73 37.95
N GLU A 702 -14.13 47.02 39.22
CA GLU A 702 -12.96 46.46 39.91
C GLU A 702 -13.29 45.15 40.61
N LYS A 703 -14.48 45.08 41.21
CA LYS A 703 -14.84 44.01 42.13
C LYS A 703 -16.36 43.86 42.25
N LEU A 704 -16.82 42.62 42.35
CA LEU A 704 -18.20 42.23 42.67
C LEU A 704 -18.21 41.35 43.91
N GLU A 705 -19.13 41.60 44.83
CA GLU A 705 -19.35 40.75 46.01
C GLU A 705 -20.81 40.30 46.09
N PHE A 706 -21.04 39.01 46.25
CA PHE A 706 -22.33 38.36 46.41
C PHE A 706 -22.45 37.84 47.85
N HIS A 707 -23.59 38.08 48.49
CA HIS A 707 -23.86 37.61 49.84
C HIS A 707 -25.24 36.98 49.90
N GLU A 708 -25.35 35.75 50.38
CA GLU A 708 -26.65 35.12 50.65
C GLU A 708 -27.00 35.32 52.12
N LYS A 709 -28.22 35.81 52.37
CA LYS A 709 -28.73 36.04 53.72
C LYS A 709 -30.18 35.59 53.78
N ASP A 710 -30.44 34.56 54.57
CA ASP A 710 -31.75 33.92 54.71
C ASP A 710 -32.30 33.39 53.37
N GLU A 711 -33.32 34.05 52.81
CA GLU A 711 -33.95 33.71 51.52
C GLU A 711 -33.57 34.71 50.39
N ASP A 712 -32.69 35.69 50.66
CA ASP A 712 -32.32 36.78 49.75
C ASP A 712 -30.82 36.78 49.39
N VAL A 713 -30.47 37.40 48.26
CA VAL A 713 -29.09 37.60 47.79
C VAL A 713 -28.79 39.09 47.61
N ILE A 714 -27.63 39.55 48.11
CA ILE A 714 -27.13 40.92 47.98
C ILE A 714 -25.89 40.94 47.07
N VAL A 715 -25.79 41.90 46.16
CA VAL A 715 -24.70 42.07 45.19
C VAL A 715 -24.10 43.47 45.28
N ASN A 716 -22.84 43.59 45.69
CA ASN A 716 -22.09 44.85 45.75
C ASN A 716 -21.17 44.98 44.53
N ILE A 717 -21.16 46.15 43.89
CA ILE A 717 -20.41 46.47 42.67
C ILE A 717 -19.47 47.64 42.97
N TYR A 718 -18.16 47.37 42.90
CA TYR A 718 -17.09 48.35 43.06
C TYR A 718 -16.64 48.81 41.68
N SER A 719 -16.76 50.11 41.40
CA SER A 719 -16.45 50.71 40.10
C SER A 719 -15.68 52.02 40.27
N LYS A 720 -14.73 52.28 39.36
CA LYS A 720 -13.99 53.55 39.30
C LYS A 720 -14.77 54.69 38.64
N VAL A 721 -15.92 54.38 38.04
CA VAL A 721 -16.75 55.31 37.27
C VAL A 721 -17.78 55.99 38.18
N GLU A 722 -17.99 57.29 38.00
CA GLU A 722 -18.95 58.07 38.79
C GLU A 722 -20.40 57.99 38.27
N ASP A 723 -20.63 57.77 36.99
CA ASP A 723 -21.99 57.70 36.39
C ASP A 723 -22.46 56.25 36.15
N TYR A 724 -23.75 55.94 36.48
CA TYR A 724 -24.34 54.61 36.27
C TYR A 724 -25.89 54.61 36.12
N ILE A 725 -26.46 53.55 35.50
CA ILE A 725 -27.92 53.33 35.34
C ILE A 725 -28.27 51.84 35.57
N THR A 726 -29.40 51.53 36.24
CA THR A 726 -29.89 50.14 36.47
C THR A 726 -31.29 49.88 35.89
N LYS A 727 -31.54 48.71 35.25
CA LYS A 727 -32.80 48.34 34.57
C LYS A 727 -33.12 46.83 34.66
N PHE A 728 -34.39 46.44 34.50
CA PHE A 728 -34.83 45.03 34.39
C PHE A 728 -35.17 44.66 32.94
N VAL A 729 -34.58 43.58 32.41
CA VAL A 729 -34.75 43.15 31.02
C VAL A 729 -34.75 41.62 30.96
N ASP A 730 -35.81 41.00 30.41
CA ASP A 730 -35.93 39.54 30.17
C ASP A 730 -35.58 38.66 31.38
N ASN A 731 -36.18 38.97 32.54
CA ASN A 731 -35.92 38.33 33.84
C ASN A 731 -34.50 38.56 34.41
N ASN A 732 -33.72 39.49 33.86
CA ASN A 732 -32.35 39.82 34.30
C ASN A 732 -32.25 41.28 34.75
N ILE A 733 -31.23 41.58 35.57
CA ILE A 733 -30.95 42.94 36.08
C ILE A 733 -29.70 43.48 35.38
N VAL A 734 -29.76 44.67 34.77
CA VAL A 734 -28.66 45.26 33.98
C VAL A 734 -28.18 46.58 34.59
N VAL A 735 -26.86 46.74 34.75
CA VAL A 735 -26.17 47.95 35.25
C VAL A 735 -25.20 48.48 34.17
N GLU A 736 -25.33 49.75 33.79
CA GLU A 736 -24.53 50.44 32.75
C GLU A 736 -23.55 51.47 33.36
N LEU A 737 -22.29 51.53 32.86
CA LEU A 737 -21.14 52.37 33.29
C LEU A 737 -20.46 53.05 32.06
N GLU A 738 -19.88 54.26 32.14
CA GLU A 738 -19.30 55.02 30.98
C GLU A 738 -17.95 55.75 31.27
N ALA A 739 -16.87 55.62 30.45
CA ALA A 739 -15.51 56.26 30.66
C ALA A 739 -14.66 56.57 29.38
N ASN A 740 -13.53 57.32 29.50
CA ASN A 740 -12.60 57.78 28.43
C ASN A 740 -11.15 57.17 28.54
N VAL A 741 -10.67 56.22 27.68
CA VAL A 741 -9.39 55.43 27.86
C VAL A 741 -8.64 55.02 26.53
N ALA A 742 -7.30 54.81 26.52
CA ALA A 742 -6.41 54.43 25.36
C ALA A 742 -6.38 52.91 24.99
N SER A 743 -5.97 52.48 23.78
CA SER A 743 -6.14 51.07 23.30
C SER A 743 -5.00 50.38 22.49
N ILE A 744 -4.99 49.03 22.44
CA ILE A 744 -4.04 48.17 21.70
C ILE A 744 -4.77 47.03 20.96
N THR A 745 -4.47 46.81 19.67
CA THR A 745 -5.13 45.80 18.80
C THR A 745 -4.11 44.99 17.96
N PRO A 746 -4.09 43.64 18.03
CA PRO A 746 -3.24 42.79 17.19
C PRO A 746 -3.86 42.52 15.81
N ILE A 747 -3.03 42.50 14.77
CA ILE A 747 -3.37 42.22 13.37
C ILE A 747 -2.46 41.10 12.87
N VAL A 748 -3.06 40.06 12.30
CA VAL A 748 -2.37 38.83 11.93
C VAL A 748 -2.40 38.63 10.42
N LYS A 749 -1.25 38.31 9.85
CA LYS A 749 -1.07 37.80 8.48
C LYS A 749 -0.11 36.60 8.56
N GLU A 750 -0.20 35.66 7.61
CA GLU A 750 0.50 34.35 7.67
C GLU A 750 1.91 34.41 8.28
N ASN A 751 2.77 35.30 7.75
CA ASN A 751 4.16 35.44 8.17
C ASN A 751 4.48 36.76 8.91
N ILE A 752 3.48 37.57 9.24
CA ILE A 752 3.67 38.89 9.86
C ILE A 752 2.60 39.14 10.92
N VAL A 753 3.02 39.52 12.13
CA VAL A 753 2.13 39.97 13.19
C VAL A 753 2.40 41.44 13.49
N LYS A 754 1.35 42.26 13.56
CA LYS A 754 1.41 43.70 13.85
C LYS A 754 0.55 44.03 15.07
N PHE A 755 1.07 44.76 16.05
CA PHE A 755 0.29 45.32 17.16
C PHE A 755 0.12 46.83 16.95
N GLU A 756 -1.13 47.30 16.79
CA GLU A 756 -1.48 48.73 16.69
C GLU A 756 -1.80 49.32 18.06
N ILE A 757 -1.18 50.43 18.43
CA ILE A 757 -1.35 51.10 19.72
C ILE A 757 -1.87 52.53 19.47
N CYS A 758 -3.02 52.88 20.06
CA CYS A 758 -3.71 54.16 19.89
C CYS A 758 -3.66 55.01 21.16
N GLY A 759 -3.34 56.31 21.02
CA GLY A 759 -3.32 57.27 22.11
C GLY A 759 -2.09 57.19 23.03
N MET A 760 -0.95 56.77 22.48
CA MET A 760 0.35 56.65 23.17
C MET A 760 1.51 57.12 22.27
N GLU A 761 2.61 57.57 22.89
CA GLU A 761 3.83 58.02 22.21
C GLU A 761 4.96 56.98 22.27
N ARG A 762 5.90 57.01 21.31
CA ARG A 762 6.96 55.98 21.17
C ARG A 762 7.82 55.82 22.42
N GLU A 763 8.04 56.88 23.17
CA GLU A 763 8.86 56.93 24.39
C GLU A 763 8.22 56.18 25.57
N GLU A 764 6.91 55.94 25.49
CA GLU A 764 6.14 55.21 26.48
C GLU A 764 6.28 53.68 26.35
N VAL A 765 6.97 53.22 25.29
CA VAL A 765 7.08 51.81 24.90
C VAL A 765 8.56 51.38 24.78
N ASP A 766 8.96 50.35 25.53
CA ASP A 766 10.30 49.74 25.47
C ASP A 766 10.22 48.27 25.00
N ILE A 767 11.25 47.74 24.32
CA ILE A 767 11.31 46.31 23.90
C ILE A 767 12.57 45.64 24.43
N ASN A 768 12.41 44.44 24.99
CA ASN A 768 13.51 43.55 25.39
C ASN A 768 13.38 42.15 24.74
N ARG A 769 14.50 41.47 24.48
CA ARG A 769 14.56 40.11 23.92
C ARG A 769 15.24 39.15 24.89
N ASP A 770 14.64 37.98 25.08
CA ASP A 770 15.25 36.81 25.71
C ASP A 770 15.64 35.81 24.61
N GLU A 771 16.95 35.71 24.36
CA GLU A 771 17.50 34.89 23.26
C GLU A 771 17.46 33.39 23.55
N GLU A 772 17.56 32.96 24.81
CA GLU A 772 17.59 31.53 25.16
C GLU A 772 16.21 30.89 24.95
N ASN A 773 15.15 31.63 25.26
CA ASN A 773 13.78 31.13 25.20
C ASN A 773 13.01 31.60 23.95
N ASN A 774 13.62 32.41 23.09
CA ASN A 774 12.96 33.10 21.97
C ASN A 774 11.69 33.83 22.41
N ILE A 775 11.84 34.74 23.38
CA ILE A 775 10.73 35.55 23.91
C ILE A 775 11.00 37.04 23.65
N LEU A 776 9.99 37.78 23.20
CA LEU A 776 10.01 39.24 23.08
C LEU A 776 9.12 39.86 24.17
N ILE A 777 9.56 40.95 24.78
CA ILE A 777 8.85 41.64 25.87
C ILE A 777 8.66 43.11 25.49
N LEU A 778 7.42 43.53 25.26
CA LEU A 778 7.02 44.91 25.04
C LEU A 778 6.55 45.54 26.37
N PHE A 779 7.24 46.56 26.87
CA PHE A 779 6.91 47.24 28.12
C PHE A 779 6.21 48.59 27.84
N ILE A 780 5.09 48.84 28.50
CA ILE A 780 4.24 50.03 28.32
C ILE A 780 4.07 50.72 29.68
N LYS A 781 4.42 52.00 29.76
CA LYS A 781 4.53 52.75 31.02
C LYS A 781 3.19 53.23 31.65
N ARG A 782 2.06 53.18 30.92
CA ARG A 782 0.72 53.66 31.37
C ARG A 782 -0.12 52.59 32.09
N ARG A 783 -1.17 52.99 32.82
CA ARG A 783 -2.03 52.10 33.66
C ARG A 783 -3.53 52.13 33.32
N ASP A 784 -3.94 53.09 32.51
CA ASP A 784 -5.29 53.34 32.00
C ASP A 784 -5.36 52.91 30.53
N ILE A 785 -5.09 51.64 30.28
CA ILE A 785 -5.08 51.08 28.92
C ILE A 785 -6.17 50.03 28.85
N TYR A 786 -7.07 50.21 27.89
CA TYR A 786 -8.00 49.18 27.47
C TYR A 786 -7.30 48.32 26.42
N ILE A 787 -6.91 47.11 26.78
CA ILE A 787 -6.42 46.15 25.80
C ILE A 787 -7.62 45.29 25.41
N GLU A 788 -7.99 45.33 24.13
CA GLU A 788 -9.14 44.62 23.61
C GLU A 788 -9.05 43.13 24.02
N LYS A 789 -10.10 42.65 24.70
CA LYS A 789 -10.12 41.30 25.28
C LYS A 789 -9.84 40.25 24.21
N GLY A 790 -8.68 39.60 24.37
CA GLY A 790 -8.54 38.19 24.06
C GLY A 790 -7.84 37.89 22.76
N ILE A 791 -6.52 37.80 22.82
CA ILE A 791 -5.82 36.69 22.18
C ILE A 791 -4.71 36.24 23.16
N LYS A 792 -4.85 35.08 23.79
CA LYS A 792 -3.70 34.41 24.46
C LYS A 792 -2.90 33.56 23.46
N TYR A 793 -3.46 33.31 22.28
CA TYR A 793 -2.94 32.42 21.24
C TYR A 793 -3.25 33.01 19.87
N LEU A 794 -2.23 33.49 19.18
CA LEU A 794 -2.38 34.13 17.89
C LEU A 794 -2.15 33.08 16.80
N GLU A 795 -3.14 32.81 15.95
CA GLU A 795 -2.98 31.86 14.83
C GLU A 795 -2.07 32.46 13.76
N SER A 796 -0.76 32.30 13.94
CA SER A 796 0.27 32.74 13.01
C SER A 796 1.44 31.77 13.02
N ASP A 797 2.10 31.61 11.88
CA ASP A 797 3.34 30.83 11.75
C ASP A 797 4.55 31.49 12.42
N VAL A 798 4.34 32.65 13.06
CA VAL A 798 5.36 33.46 13.75
C VAL A 798 5.26 33.35 15.28
N ILE A 799 4.06 33.41 15.85
CA ILE A 799 3.84 33.54 17.31
C ILE A 799 3.13 32.30 17.85
N LYS A 800 3.71 31.67 18.89
CA LYS A 800 3.05 30.58 19.63
C LYS A 800 1.94 31.12 20.53
N ARG A 801 2.27 32.15 21.31
CA ARG A 801 1.35 32.78 22.28
C ARG A 801 1.87 34.14 22.72
N TYR A 802 0.98 34.98 23.25
CA TYR A 802 1.40 36.17 23.99
C TYR A 802 0.57 36.36 25.25
N GLN A 803 1.12 37.09 26.22
CA GLN A 803 0.54 37.31 27.54
C GLN A 803 0.74 38.76 27.96
N ILE A 804 -0.20 39.29 28.73
CA ILE A 804 -0.15 40.66 29.26
C ILE A 804 0.03 40.58 30.78
N ALA A 805 1.03 41.28 31.32
CA ALA A 805 1.31 41.36 32.75
C ALA A 805 1.33 42.82 33.22
N LYS A 806 0.66 43.11 34.35
CA LYS A 806 0.37 44.48 34.82
C LYS A 806 1.39 45.06 35.81
N GLU A 807 2.59 44.48 35.90
CA GLU A 807 3.59 44.89 36.89
C GLU A 807 4.24 46.24 36.54
N ASN A 808 3.89 47.30 37.30
CA ASN A 808 4.38 48.67 37.15
C ASN A 808 4.11 49.33 35.78
N GLY A 809 3.08 48.88 35.06
CA GLY A 809 2.77 49.20 33.67
C GLY A 809 2.21 47.94 32.99
N TYR A 810 2.03 47.94 31.67
CA TYR A 810 1.67 46.73 30.93
C TYR A 810 2.89 46.11 30.28
N LYS A 811 3.08 44.80 30.40
CA LYS A 811 4.13 44.02 29.71
C LYS A 811 3.46 43.02 28.79
N ILE A 812 3.72 43.10 27.49
CA ILE A 812 3.28 42.09 26.53
C ILE A 812 4.44 41.13 26.27
N ILE A 813 4.33 39.90 26.76
CA ILE A 813 5.31 38.83 26.61
C ILE A 813 4.89 37.97 25.42
N ILE A 814 5.76 37.81 24.43
CA ILE A 814 5.46 37.17 23.15
C ILE A 814 6.43 36.00 22.96
N ASP A 815 5.87 34.80 22.89
CA ASP A 815 6.56 33.52 22.69
C ASP A 815 6.53 33.19 21.19
N VAL A 816 7.69 33.19 20.55
CA VAL A 816 7.77 33.02 19.09
C VAL A 816 8.12 31.57 18.72
N ILE A 817 7.71 31.16 17.52
CA ILE A 817 7.90 29.77 17.08
C ILE A 817 9.40 29.48 16.87
N ASP A 818 10.07 30.38 16.15
CA ASP A 818 11.49 30.34 15.76
C ASP A 818 12.16 31.70 16.02
N LYS A 819 13.43 31.86 15.64
CA LYS A 819 14.06 33.19 15.57
C LYS A 819 13.32 34.06 14.54
N VAL A 820 12.84 35.22 15.00
CA VAL A 820 12.09 36.21 14.22
C VAL A 820 12.80 37.56 14.21
N ARG A 821 12.42 38.43 13.28
CA ARG A 821 12.74 39.86 13.31
C ARG A 821 11.58 40.65 13.90
N TYR A 822 11.89 41.80 14.48
CA TYR A 822 10.90 42.76 14.90
C TYR A 822 11.36 44.21 14.70
N TYR A 823 10.41 45.14 14.56
CA TYR A 823 10.66 46.58 14.52
C TYR A 823 9.41 47.38 14.94
N ILE A 824 9.61 48.66 15.31
CA ILE A 824 8.52 49.61 15.57
C ILE A 824 8.50 50.65 14.45
N SER A 825 7.32 50.87 13.86
CA SER A 825 7.02 52.02 12.98
C SER A 825 5.89 52.86 13.57
N GLU A 826 5.76 54.10 13.10
CA GLU A 826 4.70 55.04 13.49
C GLU A 826 3.99 55.49 12.21
N GLU A 827 2.69 55.23 12.13
CA GLU A 827 1.85 55.55 10.97
C GLU A 827 0.47 56.00 11.46
N ASP A 828 -0.08 57.09 10.91
CA ASP A 828 -1.45 57.60 11.19
C ASP A 828 -1.79 57.80 12.69
N ASP A 829 -0.92 58.47 13.47
CA ASP A 829 -1.06 58.69 14.93
C ASP A 829 -1.18 57.39 15.76
N LYS A 830 -0.67 56.27 15.20
CA LYS A 830 -0.60 54.97 15.86
C LYS A 830 0.83 54.43 15.83
N LEU A 831 1.20 53.75 16.92
CA LEU A 831 2.44 52.98 16.99
C LEU A 831 2.18 51.54 16.55
N ASN A 832 3.06 51.02 15.71
CA ASN A 832 2.96 49.71 15.10
C ASN A 832 4.18 48.87 15.44
N PHE A 833 3.98 47.79 16.19
CA PHE A 833 5.03 46.81 16.48
C PHE A 833 4.88 45.58 15.58
N VAL A 834 5.85 45.32 14.72
CA VAL A 834 5.79 44.28 13.68
C VAL A 834 6.78 43.16 13.99
N ILE A 835 6.36 41.91 13.80
CA ILE A 835 7.17 40.70 13.98
C ILE A 835 7.05 39.82 12.73
N GLU A 836 8.17 39.36 12.18
CA GLU A 836 8.21 38.56 10.93
C GLU A 836 9.24 37.41 10.96
N LYS A 837 8.95 36.33 10.21
CA LYS A 837 9.79 35.12 10.17
C LYS A 837 10.95 35.24 9.16
N TYR A 838 12.15 34.83 9.57
CA TYR A 838 13.38 34.88 8.76
C TYR A 838 13.85 33.50 8.25
N PRO A 839 14.44 33.40 7.04
CA PRO A 839 15.03 32.14 6.55
C PRO A 839 16.32 31.76 7.31
N ILE A 840 16.49 30.47 7.58
CA ILE A 840 17.69 29.90 8.21
C ILE A 840 18.32 28.90 7.21
N LEU A 841 19.60 29.11 6.87
CA LEU A 841 20.41 28.24 6.04
C LEU A 841 21.04 27.14 6.93
N ASN A 842 20.62 25.90 6.70
CA ASN A 842 20.99 24.74 7.52
C ASN A 842 22.12 23.92 6.92
N LYS A 843 22.29 23.95 5.58
CA LYS A 843 23.29 23.13 4.89
C LYS A 843 23.65 23.73 3.52
N VAL A 844 24.92 23.64 3.16
CA VAL A 844 25.43 23.95 1.81
C VAL A 844 26.18 22.72 1.28
N THR A 845 25.77 22.19 0.12
CA THR A 845 26.40 21.03 -0.52
C THR A 845 26.77 21.33 -1.96
N VAL A 846 27.99 20.97 -2.39
CA VAL A 846 28.45 21.09 -3.78
C VAL A 846 28.57 19.70 -4.40
N LYS A 847 27.83 19.44 -5.48
CA LYS A 847 27.76 18.15 -6.18
C LYS A 847 28.25 18.29 -7.62
N GLU A 848 29.28 17.55 -8.01
CA GLU A 848 29.73 17.48 -9.41
C GLU A 848 29.18 16.22 -10.07
N TYR A 849 28.38 16.39 -11.11
CA TYR A 849 27.80 15.26 -11.84
C TYR A 849 28.74 14.75 -12.93
N ASN A 850 29.44 15.66 -13.62
CA ASN A 850 30.42 15.36 -14.66
C ASN A 850 31.35 16.57 -14.89
N GLU A 851 32.27 16.46 -15.86
CA GLU A 851 33.24 17.54 -16.18
C GLU A 851 32.61 18.82 -16.75
N GLU A 852 31.29 18.85 -16.95
CA GLU A 852 30.53 19.95 -17.55
C GLU A 852 29.41 20.50 -16.64
N LEU A 853 29.09 19.86 -15.50
CA LEU A 853 27.94 20.22 -14.68
C LEU A 853 28.21 20.07 -13.17
N VAL A 854 28.07 21.17 -12.43
CA VAL A 854 28.11 21.22 -10.95
C VAL A 854 26.83 21.87 -10.41
N GLU A 855 26.33 21.37 -9.30
CA GLU A 855 25.18 21.91 -8.59
C GLU A 855 25.55 22.27 -7.15
N ILE A 856 25.16 23.46 -6.70
CA ILE A 856 25.25 23.90 -5.31
C ILE A 856 23.84 23.87 -4.72
N GLU A 857 23.63 23.05 -3.70
CA GLU A 857 22.37 22.94 -2.97
C GLU A 857 22.46 23.72 -1.64
N LEU A 858 21.60 24.72 -1.49
CA LEU A 858 21.37 25.45 -0.24
C LEU A 858 20.07 24.96 0.41
N VAL A 859 20.16 24.38 1.59
CA VAL A 859 18.99 23.84 2.31
C VAL A 859 18.57 24.80 3.41
N PHE A 860 17.35 25.31 3.31
CA PHE A 860 16.75 26.21 4.30
C PHE A 860 15.74 25.48 5.21
N ASN A 861 15.44 26.10 6.34
CA ASN A 861 14.38 25.67 7.25
C ASN A 861 12.95 25.94 6.71
N ARG A 862 12.81 26.69 5.61
CA ARG A 862 11.51 27.06 5.03
C ARG A 862 11.53 27.03 3.50
N LYS A 863 10.33 26.97 2.92
CA LYS A 863 10.12 27.08 1.46
C LYS A 863 10.06 28.53 1.00
N GLY A 864 10.16 28.78 -0.31
CA GLY A 864 9.95 30.13 -0.86
C GLY A 864 11.18 31.04 -0.84
N VAL A 865 12.37 30.52 -0.50
CA VAL A 865 13.58 31.34 -0.38
C VAL A 865 14.15 31.59 -1.77
N LYS A 866 14.14 32.85 -2.19
CA LYS A 866 14.69 33.29 -3.47
C LYS A 866 15.84 34.26 -3.22
N PRO A 867 16.88 34.25 -4.08
CA PRO A 867 17.88 35.32 -4.08
C PRO A 867 17.19 36.68 -4.24
N LEU A 868 17.56 37.64 -3.40
CA LEU A 868 17.21 39.04 -3.61
C LEU A 868 17.88 39.58 -4.86
N ASN A 869 19.13 39.17 -5.10
CA ASN A 869 19.90 39.60 -6.26
C ASN A 869 20.95 38.55 -6.65
N VAL A 870 21.34 38.54 -7.92
CA VAL A 870 22.42 37.71 -8.47
C VAL A 870 23.34 38.63 -9.25
N ILE A 871 24.51 38.93 -8.68
CA ILE A 871 25.52 39.80 -9.29
C ILE A 871 26.54 38.89 -9.97
N ARG A 872 26.64 38.99 -11.30
CA ARG A 872 27.54 38.17 -12.12
C ARG A 872 28.76 38.99 -12.50
N ASN A 873 29.93 38.50 -12.13
CA ASN A 873 31.22 39.04 -12.54
C ASN A 873 31.97 37.97 -13.35
N ASP A 874 33.08 38.35 -13.98
CA ASP A 874 33.94 37.41 -14.69
C ASP A 874 34.57 36.39 -13.73
N GLY A 875 34.13 35.13 -13.83
CA GLY A 875 34.62 34.02 -13.01
C GLY A 875 34.13 33.98 -11.56
N GLU A 876 33.23 34.90 -11.16
CA GLU A 876 32.62 34.93 -9.83
C GLU A 876 31.13 35.31 -9.91
N VAL A 877 30.31 34.67 -9.08
CA VAL A 877 28.91 35.06 -8.88
C VAL A 877 28.60 35.26 -7.41
N ASP A 878 27.97 36.38 -7.10
CA ASP A 878 27.45 36.70 -5.78
C ASP A 878 25.93 36.54 -5.78
N ILE A 879 25.46 35.58 -4.99
CA ILE A 879 24.05 35.28 -4.81
C ILE A 879 23.62 35.83 -3.46
N VAL A 880 22.92 36.96 -3.49
CA VAL A 880 22.46 37.67 -2.30
C VAL A 880 21.16 37.02 -1.83
N LEU A 881 21.23 36.28 -0.72
CA LEU A 881 20.08 35.55 -0.14
C LEU A 881 19.23 36.45 0.77
N GLY A 882 19.72 37.66 1.04
CA GLY A 882 19.11 38.59 1.98
C GLY A 882 19.50 38.27 3.42
N GLU A 883 18.91 38.99 4.37
CA GLU A 883 19.16 38.73 5.78
C GLU A 883 18.68 37.31 6.12
N THR A 884 19.61 36.41 6.43
CA THR A 884 19.38 34.96 6.54
C THR A 884 20.29 34.44 7.65
N LEU A 885 19.76 33.71 8.62
CA LEU A 885 20.61 33.13 9.66
C LEU A 885 21.33 31.89 9.14
N VAL A 886 22.59 31.69 9.52
CA VAL A 886 23.39 30.53 9.09
C VAL A 886 23.63 29.62 10.30
N GLU A 887 23.24 28.35 10.20
CA GLU A 887 23.52 27.31 11.20
C GLU A 887 24.51 26.24 10.71
N CYS A 888 24.90 26.25 9.42
CA CYS A 888 26.00 25.47 8.89
C CYS A 888 27.32 26.25 8.92
N ASN A 889 28.38 25.66 9.48
CA ASN A 889 29.70 26.32 9.51
C ASN A 889 30.59 25.95 8.32
N ASP A 890 30.28 24.89 7.58
CA ASP A 890 31.13 24.35 6.51
C ASP A 890 30.34 24.10 5.22
N VAL A 891 31.03 24.23 4.09
CA VAL A 891 30.55 23.80 2.76
C VAL A 891 30.94 22.35 2.54
N GLU A 892 29.95 21.47 2.36
CA GLU A 892 30.20 20.05 2.10
C GLU A 892 30.47 19.83 0.60
N TRP A 893 31.65 19.29 0.28
CA TRP A 893 32.05 18.95 -1.09
C TRP A 893 31.86 17.46 -1.36
N ASP A 894 30.98 17.12 -2.31
CA ASP A 894 30.76 15.75 -2.79
C ASP A 894 31.46 15.54 -4.14
N VAL A 895 32.78 15.74 -4.17
CA VAL A 895 33.57 15.86 -5.42
C VAL A 895 34.96 15.22 -5.33
N LYS A 896 35.54 14.77 -6.46
CA LYS A 896 36.92 14.26 -6.58
C LYS A 896 37.93 15.20 -7.25
N LEU A 897 37.49 16.14 -8.09
CA LEU A 897 38.34 17.06 -8.87
C LEU A 897 37.63 18.42 -8.99
N GLN A 898 38.09 19.48 -8.31
CA GLN A 898 37.47 20.82 -8.34
C GLN A 898 37.66 21.52 -9.71
N LYS A 899 36.95 21.06 -10.76
CA LYS A 899 37.19 21.55 -12.14
C LYS A 899 36.36 22.78 -12.53
N ILE A 900 35.10 22.84 -12.11
CA ILE A 900 34.16 23.92 -12.50
C ILE A 900 34.04 24.96 -11.39
N ILE A 901 33.77 24.54 -10.16
CA ILE A 901 33.72 25.44 -9.00
C ILE A 901 35.09 25.43 -8.33
N LYS A 902 35.68 26.62 -8.21
CA LYS A 902 36.97 26.85 -7.59
C LYS A 902 36.85 27.09 -6.11
N ASP A 903 35.85 27.87 -5.71
CA ASP A 903 35.61 28.22 -4.32
C ASP A 903 34.14 28.57 -4.05
N VAL A 904 33.72 28.39 -2.80
CA VAL A 904 32.38 28.73 -2.31
C VAL A 904 32.50 29.33 -0.93
N GLU A 905 32.15 30.60 -0.79
CA GLU A 905 32.20 31.34 0.46
C GLU A 905 30.83 31.86 0.87
N LEU A 906 30.56 31.86 2.18
CA LEU A 906 29.41 32.53 2.78
C LEU A 906 29.90 33.83 3.44
N LEU A 907 29.44 34.97 2.91
CA LEU A 907 29.86 36.30 3.32
C LEU A 907 28.67 37.10 3.87
N TRP A 908 28.94 38.05 4.76
CA TRP A 908 27.94 38.96 5.31
C TRP A 908 28.18 40.38 4.82
N GLU A 909 27.23 40.92 4.05
CA GLU A 909 27.28 42.30 3.51
C GLU A 909 26.04 43.09 3.93
N SER A 910 26.23 44.12 4.77
CA SER A 910 25.16 45.00 5.24
C SER A 910 23.91 44.24 5.72
N GLU A 911 24.13 43.28 6.62
CA GLU A 911 23.12 42.37 7.21
C GLU A 911 22.58 41.26 6.28
N ASN A 912 22.94 41.26 5.00
CA ASN A 912 22.56 40.19 4.07
C ASN A 912 23.60 39.09 3.99
N LEU A 913 23.13 37.85 3.88
CA LEU A 913 23.97 36.71 3.55
C LEU A 913 24.19 36.65 2.04
N VAL A 914 25.45 36.56 1.63
CA VAL A 914 25.88 36.45 0.24
C VAL A 914 26.62 35.13 0.08
N LEU A 915 26.16 34.30 -0.85
CA LEU A 915 26.93 33.14 -1.32
C LEU A 915 27.79 33.60 -2.49
N ARG A 916 29.10 33.71 -2.26
CA ARG A 916 30.09 33.98 -3.30
C ARG A 916 30.60 32.67 -3.86
N VAL A 917 30.53 32.50 -5.17
CA VAL A 917 30.98 31.29 -5.85
C VAL A 917 31.99 31.68 -6.92
N ALA A 918 33.23 31.24 -6.75
CA ALA A 918 34.26 31.35 -7.77
C ALA A 918 34.17 30.14 -8.71
N HIS A 919 34.07 30.38 -10.01
CA HIS A 919 33.81 29.32 -10.99
C HIS A 919 34.58 29.56 -12.31
N VAL A 920 34.74 28.50 -13.09
CA VAL A 920 35.10 28.60 -14.51
C VAL A 920 33.86 29.09 -15.26
N TYR A 921 34.05 29.93 -16.29
CA TYR A 921 32.95 30.47 -17.11
C TYR A 921 31.88 29.42 -17.41
N SER A 922 30.66 29.67 -16.92
CA SER A 922 29.57 28.70 -16.95
C SER A 922 28.22 29.40 -17.12
N SER A 923 27.22 28.68 -17.64
CA SER A 923 25.81 29.02 -17.44
C SER A 923 25.52 28.96 -15.93
N ILE A 924 24.65 29.83 -15.44
CA ILE A 924 24.14 29.76 -14.07
C ILE A 924 22.62 29.77 -14.14
N ASP A 925 22.01 28.68 -13.67
CA ASP A 925 20.58 28.54 -13.48
C ASP A 925 20.28 28.36 -12.00
N ILE A 926 19.23 29.03 -11.53
CA ILE A 926 18.80 28.94 -10.13
C ILE A 926 17.41 28.30 -10.11
N ILE A 927 17.31 27.16 -9.43
CA ILE A 927 16.12 26.35 -9.36
C ILE A 927 15.66 26.31 -7.90
N GLU A 928 14.42 26.70 -7.66
CA GLU A 928 13.81 26.64 -6.34
C GLU A 928 12.99 25.35 -6.20
N GLU A 929 13.38 24.49 -5.28
CA GLU A 929 12.71 23.21 -5.01
C GLU A 929 12.34 23.09 -3.54
N SER A 930 11.08 23.39 -3.20
CA SER A 930 10.60 23.36 -1.82
C SER A 930 11.43 24.24 -0.89
N ASN A 931 12.26 23.64 -0.02
CA ASN A 931 13.15 24.33 0.93
C ASN A 931 14.62 24.29 0.49
N ILE A 932 14.88 23.87 -0.74
CA ILE A 932 16.21 23.80 -1.33
C ILE A 932 16.29 24.84 -2.45
N LEU A 933 17.33 25.65 -2.43
CA LEU A 933 17.71 26.51 -3.54
C LEU A 933 18.91 25.88 -4.22
N LYS A 934 18.71 25.42 -5.46
CA LYS A 934 19.73 24.81 -6.29
C LYS A 934 20.33 25.83 -7.23
N ILE A 935 21.64 25.88 -7.30
CA ILE A 935 22.39 26.75 -8.21
C ILE A 935 23.20 25.83 -9.11
N VAL A 936 22.77 25.73 -10.36
CA VAL A 936 23.34 24.84 -11.37
C VAL A 936 24.34 25.63 -12.21
N PHE A 937 25.57 25.14 -12.24
CA PHE A 937 26.68 25.65 -13.04
C PHE A 937 26.98 24.68 -14.17
N GLU A 938 26.78 25.11 -15.41
CA GLU A 938 27.10 24.33 -16.61
C GLU A 938 28.30 24.94 -17.33
N ALA A 939 29.41 24.21 -17.43
CA ALA A 939 30.66 24.72 -17.98
C ALA A 939 30.49 25.19 -19.43
N LYS A 940 30.86 26.44 -19.69
CA LYS A 940 30.97 26.96 -21.06
C LYS A 940 32.41 26.78 -21.51
N LEU A 941 32.62 25.80 -22.39
CA LEU A 941 33.93 25.55 -22.97
C LEU A 941 34.47 26.81 -23.65
N THR A 942 35.76 27.07 -23.49
CA THR A 942 36.42 28.19 -24.16
C THR A 942 36.40 27.97 -25.67
N GLN A 943 35.87 28.95 -26.39
CA GLN A 943 35.71 28.91 -27.84
C GLN A 943 36.65 29.91 -28.51
N ILE A 944 37.32 29.46 -29.56
CA ILE A 944 38.19 30.29 -30.38
C ILE A 944 37.55 30.43 -31.76
N PHE A 945 37.17 31.65 -32.09
CA PHE A 945 36.61 32.03 -33.36
C PHE A 945 37.65 32.77 -34.19
N ILE A 946 37.81 32.34 -35.44
CA ILE A 946 38.74 32.96 -36.38
C ILE A 946 37.92 33.49 -37.56
N GLN A 947 37.94 34.81 -37.75
CA GLN A 947 37.31 35.52 -38.87
C GLN A 947 38.34 36.37 -39.61
N ASP A 948 38.02 36.81 -40.83
CA ASP A 948 38.96 37.41 -41.80
C ASP A 948 39.95 38.44 -41.26
N ASN A 949 39.52 39.29 -40.33
CA ASN A 949 40.39 40.32 -39.76
C ASN A 949 40.49 40.23 -38.23
N PHE A 950 39.97 39.20 -37.57
CA PHE A 950 40.10 39.09 -36.11
C PHE A 950 40.00 37.67 -35.57
N VAL A 951 40.59 37.45 -34.39
CA VAL A 951 40.47 36.24 -33.59
C VAL A 951 39.81 36.59 -32.27
N LYS A 952 38.65 35.99 -31.98
CA LYS A 952 37.93 36.17 -30.72
C LYS A 952 38.05 34.91 -29.89
N ILE A 953 38.53 35.02 -28.66
CA ILE A 953 38.54 33.95 -27.67
C ILE A 953 37.51 34.32 -26.62
N GLN A 954 36.53 33.44 -26.39
CA GLN A 954 35.40 33.70 -25.48
C GLN A 954 35.34 32.68 -24.34
N ASN A 955 34.70 33.07 -23.24
CA ASN A 955 34.55 32.27 -22.02
C ASN A 955 35.92 31.94 -21.38
N ILE A 956 36.73 32.98 -21.14
CA ILE A 956 38.08 32.88 -20.58
C ILE A 956 38.44 34.10 -19.73
N ASP A 957 39.21 33.89 -18.68
CA ASP A 957 39.71 34.98 -17.82
C ASP A 957 40.85 35.71 -18.53
N ASN A 958 40.54 36.89 -19.06
CA ASN A 958 41.48 37.72 -19.83
C ASN A 958 42.77 38.07 -19.07
N SER A 959 42.71 38.14 -17.74
CA SER A 959 43.87 38.51 -16.92
C SER A 959 44.96 37.45 -16.91
N LYS A 960 44.60 36.21 -17.29
CA LYS A 960 45.48 35.03 -17.31
C LYS A 960 45.83 34.56 -18.72
N VAL A 961 45.57 35.39 -19.73
CA VAL A 961 45.92 35.12 -21.12
C VAL A 961 47.06 36.03 -21.55
N PHE A 962 48.12 35.43 -22.09
CA PHE A 962 49.28 36.16 -22.59
C PHE A 962 49.34 36.05 -24.11
N VAL A 963 49.52 37.17 -24.80
CA VAL A 963 49.56 37.20 -26.26
C VAL A 963 50.94 37.67 -26.70
N ASN A 964 51.69 36.76 -27.32
CA ASN A 964 53.00 37.02 -27.88
C ASN A 964 52.89 37.16 -29.40
N THR A 965 53.36 38.30 -29.94
CA THR A 965 53.28 38.59 -31.38
C THR A 965 54.68 38.63 -32.01
N PHE A 966 54.89 37.82 -33.05
CA PHE A 966 56.14 37.74 -33.80
C PHE A 966 55.91 38.32 -35.20
N ALA A 967 55.80 39.65 -35.26
CA ALA A 967 55.47 40.38 -36.49
C ALA A 967 56.42 40.10 -37.66
N GLU A 968 57.68 39.77 -37.36
CA GLU A 968 58.72 39.43 -38.34
C GLU A 968 58.56 38.05 -38.99
N ASN A 969 57.66 37.18 -38.52
CA ASN A 969 57.43 35.85 -39.10
C ASN A 969 55.95 35.51 -39.30
N GLY A 970 55.05 36.44 -38.99
CA GLY A 970 53.59 36.26 -39.16
C GLY A 970 52.97 35.27 -38.17
N VAL A 971 53.50 35.16 -36.94
CA VAL A 971 53.02 34.22 -35.92
C VAL A 971 52.54 34.96 -34.67
N ILE A 972 51.33 34.64 -34.21
CA ILE A 972 50.80 35.01 -32.89
C ILE A 972 50.71 33.73 -32.04
N ILE A 973 51.20 33.79 -30.80
CA ILE A 973 51.04 32.73 -29.81
C ILE A 973 50.20 33.29 -28.67
N VAL A 974 49.04 32.68 -28.41
CA VAL A 974 48.21 32.98 -27.24
C VAL A 974 48.41 31.88 -26.22
N GLU A 975 48.93 32.23 -25.06
CA GLU A 975 49.19 31.33 -23.93
C GLU A 975 48.10 31.52 -22.88
N ILE A 976 47.48 30.42 -22.47
CA ILE A 976 46.33 30.39 -21.58
C ILE A 976 46.64 29.45 -20.42
N ALA A 977 46.68 29.94 -19.19
CA ALA A 977 46.90 29.09 -18.03
C ALA A 977 45.82 27.98 -17.95
N LEU A 978 46.18 26.76 -17.57
CA LEU A 978 45.24 25.62 -17.50
C LEU A 978 44.04 25.89 -16.56
N GLU A 979 44.26 26.69 -15.52
CA GLU A 979 43.24 27.12 -14.55
C GLU A 979 42.33 28.26 -15.04
N ALA A 980 42.68 28.90 -16.16
CA ALA A 980 41.96 30.06 -16.70
C ALA A 980 40.86 29.66 -17.70
N ALA A 981 40.90 28.44 -18.23
CA ALA A 981 40.03 27.98 -19.30
C ALA A 981 39.88 26.45 -19.32
N ASN A 982 38.65 25.96 -19.50
CA ASN A 982 38.40 24.56 -19.83
C ASN A 982 38.21 24.44 -21.35
N MET A 983 39.20 23.90 -22.06
CA MET A 983 39.20 23.75 -23.52
C MET A 983 38.95 22.29 -23.92
N SER A 984 38.02 22.07 -24.85
CA SER A 984 37.97 20.79 -25.53
C SER A 984 39.07 20.71 -26.59
N GLN A 985 39.59 19.51 -26.88
CA GLN A 985 40.54 19.29 -28.01
C GLN A 985 40.02 19.77 -29.38
N ARG A 986 38.74 20.19 -29.48
CA ARG A 986 38.04 20.50 -30.74
C ARG A 986 37.62 21.97 -30.89
N SER A 987 37.93 22.90 -29.98
CA SER A 987 37.47 24.29 -30.13
C SER A 987 38.36 25.13 -31.06
N ILE A 988 38.17 24.96 -32.38
CA ILE A 988 38.47 25.97 -33.41
C ILE A 988 37.27 26.01 -34.38
N ILE A 989 36.53 27.11 -34.42
CA ILE A 989 35.49 27.33 -35.44
C ILE A 989 36.09 28.23 -36.52
N GLN A 990 36.38 27.66 -37.69
CA GLN A 990 37.13 28.34 -38.75
C GLN A 990 36.21 28.77 -39.90
N ASN A 991 36.13 30.08 -40.13
CA ASN A 991 35.65 30.67 -41.39
C ASN A 991 36.51 31.93 -41.67
N SER A 992 37.69 31.71 -42.25
CA SER A 992 38.51 32.82 -42.73
C SER A 992 39.48 32.38 -43.83
N ASP A 993 39.56 33.17 -44.90
CA ASP A 993 40.47 32.95 -46.04
C ASP A 993 41.86 33.59 -45.83
N LYS A 994 42.06 34.35 -44.74
CA LYS A 994 43.28 35.15 -44.49
C LYS A 994 44.22 34.57 -43.42
N VAL A 995 43.75 33.63 -42.61
CA VAL A 995 44.59 32.92 -41.64
C VAL A 995 45.13 31.65 -42.28
N LEU A 996 46.45 31.53 -42.37
CA LEU A 996 47.12 30.41 -43.05
C LEU A 996 47.02 29.12 -42.23
N HIS A 997 47.13 29.22 -40.91
CA HIS A 997 47.03 28.07 -40.02
C HIS A 997 46.69 28.49 -38.58
N ALA A 998 45.85 27.70 -37.90
CA ALA A 998 45.63 27.84 -36.47
C ALA A 998 45.61 26.46 -35.81
N THR A 999 46.28 26.32 -34.65
CA THR A 999 46.30 25.07 -33.89
C THR A 999 46.35 25.33 -32.39
N VAL A 1000 45.71 24.45 -31.62
CA VAL A 1000 45.74 24.45 -30.15
C VAL A 1000 46.60 23.28 -29.69
N VAL A 1001 47.62 23.56 -28.88
CA VAL A 1001 48.52 22.55 -28.34
C VAL A 1001 48.47 22.58 -26.82
N GLN A 1002 48.25 21.40 -26.23
CA GLN A 1002 48.47 21.13 -24.81
C GLN A 1002 49.51 20.03 -24.69
N ASN A 1003 50.50 20.20 -23.82
CA ASN A 1003 51.44 19.15 -23.48
C ASN A 1003 51.20 18.74 -22.03
N LEU A 1004 51.22 17.43 -21.73
CA LEU A 1004 51.02 16.89 -20.37
C LEU A 1004 52.07 17.40 -19.36
N GLU A 1005 53.23 17.85 -19.84
CA GLU A 1005 54.28 18.46 -19.01
C GLU A 1005 54.15 19.99 -18.86
N MET A 1006 53.24 20.64 -19.60
CA MET A 1006 53.03 22.10 -19.56
C MET A 1006 51.74 22.45 -18.79
N THR A 1007 51.80 23.49 -17.95
CA THR A 1007 50.67 23.97 -17.12
C THR A 1007 49.76 24.98 -17.84
N GLU A 1008 49.90 25.11 -19.17
CA GLU A 1008 49.21 26.10 -20.00
C GLU A 1008 48.88 25.54 -21.40
N TRP A 1009 47.84 26.08 -22.02
CA TRP A 1009 47.45 25.88 -23.41
C TRP A 1009 48.11 26.93 -24.31
N LYS A 1010 48.57 26.53 -25.49
CA LYS A 1010 49.09 27.47 -26.51
C LYS A 1010 48.30 27.40 -27.80
N VAL A 1011 47.80 28.55 -28.24
CA VAL A 1011 47.11 28.72 -29.51
C VAL A 1011 48.06 29.41 -30.48
N TYR A 1012 48.46 28.71 -31.53
CA TYR A 1012 49.33 29.24 -32.58
C TYR A 1012 48.47 29.70 -33.75
N ILE A 1013 48.65 30.95 -34.18
CA ILE A 1013 47.93 31.56 -35.31
C ILE A 1013 48.95 32.12 -36.29
N ILE A 1014 48.91 31.64 -37.54
CA ILE A 1014 49.86 32.01 -38.61
C ILE A 1014 49.14 32.80 -39.70
N TYR A 1015 49.70 33.93 -40.09
CA TYR A 1015 49.16 34.87 -41.09
C TYR A 1015 50.26 35.36 -42.06
N PRO A 1016 49.89 35.98 -43.20
CA PRO A 1016 50.86 36.54 -44.15
C PRO A 1016 51.72 37.66 -43.54
N PHE A 1017 52.97 37.78 -43.98
CA PHE A 1017 53.91 38.81 -43.52
C PHE A 1017 53.40 40.26 -43.73
N ALA A 1018 53.81 41.19 -42.86
CA ALA A 1018 53.54 42.64 -42.91
C ALA A 1018 52.13 43.14 -42.49
N ILE A 1019 51.55 42.49 -41.48
CA ILE A 1019 50.25 42.83 -40.88
C ILE A 1019 50.44 43.39 -39.44
N SER A 1020 49.60 44.33 -39.00
CA SER A 1020 49.56 44.85 -37.63
C SER A 1020 48.48 44.14 -36.81
N VAL A 1021 48.77 43.91 -35.52
CA VAL A 1021 47.84 43.26 -34.58
C VAL A 1021 47.49 44.24 -33.46
N THR A 1022 46.22 44.40 -33.17
CA THR A 1022 45.70 45.16 -32.02
C THR A 1022 44.93 44.22 -31.09
N ILE A 1023 45.10 44.40 -29.79
CA ILE A 1023 44.50 43.55 -28.76
C ILE A 1023 43.51 44.39 -27.97
N GLU A 1024 42.30 43.88 -27.83
CA GLU A 1024 41.25 44.47 -27.00
C GLU A 1024 40.73 43.41 -26.01
N ASN A 1025 40.72 43.77 -24.72
CA ASN A 1025 40.10 42.96 -23.68
C ASN A 1025 38.62 43.33 -23.60
N LEU A 1026 37.75 42.36 -23.85
CA LEU A 1026 36.30 42.51 -23.73
C LEU A 1026 35.85 41.94 -22.37
N GLU A 1027 34.63 42.25 -21.95
CA GLU A 1027 34.06 41.63 -20.74
C GLU A 1027 33.97 40.10 -20.85
N ASP A 1028 33.69 39.53 -22.04
CA ASP A 1028 33.47 38.08 -22.21
C ASP A 1028 34.65 37.30 -22.80
N GLY A 1029 35.83 37.94 -22.95
CA GLY A 1029 36.99 37.33 -23.58
C GLY A 1029 37.96 38.31 -24.26
N ILE A 1030 38.83 37.82 -25.14
CA ILE A 1030 39.87 38.62 -25.84
C ILE A 1030 39.57 38.70 -27.32
N LEU A 1031 39.71 39.91 -27.89
CA LEU A 1031 39.66 40.17 -29.33
C LEU A 1031 41.03 40.59 -29.85
N LEU A 1032 41.52 39.87 -30.86
CA LEU A 1032 42.77 40.17 -31.57
C LEU A 1032 42.43 40.61 -32.99
N GLU A 1033 42.53 41.90 -33.31
CA GLU A 1033 42.29 42.41 -34.66
C GLU A 1033 43.58 42.43 -35.48
N VAL A 1034 43.48 41.96 -36.72
CA VAL A 1034 44.58 41.67 -37.65
C VAL A 1034 44.37 42.51 -38.92
N GLY A 1035 45.09 43.63 -39.03
CA GLY A 1035 44.93 44.64 -40.09
C GLY A 1035 46.19 44.88 -40.92
N SER A 1036 46.08 45.44 -42.12
CA SER A 1036 47.27 45.78 -42.92
C SER A 1036 48.02 47.00 -42.35
N LYS A 1037 49.35 46.93 -42.25
CA LYS A 1037 50.15 48.13 -41.97
C LYS A 1037 49.95 49.12 -43.12
N LYS A 1038 49.24 50.24 -42.88
CA LYS A 1038 49.36 51.42 -43.73
C LYS A 1038 50.73 52.04 -43.47
N ASN A 1039 51.73 51.65 -44.26
CA ASN A 1039 52.93 52.47 -44.37
C ASN A 1039 52.56 53.72 -45.17
N VAL A 1040 52.43 54.86 -44.50
CA VAL A 1040 52.53 56.16 -45.17
C VAL A 1040 54.02 56.48 -45.19
N PHE A 1041 54.67 56.16 -46.31
CA PHE A 1041 55.98 56.73 -46.60
C PHE A 1041 55.76 58.22 -46.93
N THR A 1042 56.42 59.12 -46.19
CA THR A 1042 56.65 60.47 -46.71
C THR A 1042 57.56 60.39 -47.93
N GLU A 1043 57.38 61.27 -48.92
CA GLU A 1043 58.02 61.28 -50.26
C GLU A 1043 59.55 61.05 -50.32
N ASN A 1044 60.26 61.03 -49.19
CA ASN A 1044 61.72 60.90 -49.12
C ASN A 1044 62.26 59.47 -48.88
N GLU A 1045 61.43 58.44 -48.72
CA GLU A 1045 61.89 57.06 -48.45
C GLU A 1045 61.69 56.09 -49.63
N LEU A 1046 61.45 56.62 -50.83
CA LEU A 1046 61.44 55.85 -52.08
C LEU A 1046 62.71 56.15 -52.90
N GLU A 1047 63.81 55.47 -52.61
CA GLU A 1047 64.90 55.28 -53.59
C GLU A 1047 65.45 53.85 -53.57
N ILE A 1048 65.20 53.18 -54.71
CA ILE A 1048 65.81 51.98 -55.33
C ILE A 1048 65.30 50.61 -54.88
#